data_AF-A0A812QBF7-F1
#
_entry.id   AF-A0A812QBF7-F1
#
_cell.length_a   1.000
_cell.length_b   1.000
_cell.length_c   1.000
_cell.angle_alpha   90.00
_cell.angle_beta   90.00
_cell.angle_gamma   90.00
#
_symmetry.space_group_name_H-M   'P 1'
#
loop_
_entity.id
_entity.type
_entity.pdbx_description
1 polymer ?
#
loop_
_entity_poly.entity_id
_entity_poly.type
_entity_poly.pdbx_seq_one_letter_code
_entity_poly.pdbx_strand_id
1 'polypeptide(L)'
;MILLVICTKWLLIGRYRAGACSVNSWAFLRWWAVDRLLVFVNELCLGAFRGGPVYFAYLRSLGLQAAGYCRIDTRHVSEFDLISLGRCCVVAEGAKLRPAAAEAAELQLRPLAFGDYCAVGENAVCTAGCAVGDHVTLQPLSMLSGRTGRTLPDGSVWKGALLVQSRQQPIRVPAGLLCHDLLGDVFALLLTLFLQTGCSLVAYCTFGLLAEAQGFGVGRAWRWQAEPEGYLFAATWLLFGPPVMASADVLLDLDLAGMADQVTASMGLKRWEFGLRLAGMVVVSFAVYGWSLTLSSAFLCRYIRGSRNLNSWFFQVRRVVLRLTFPRYPAQLAGTWAMSLYLRLLGGRVSLHATVAVSEPPLEPRKLHVGEGALLLTHQALGECEVGQGSVVGAGAVLLPHSQVEAGAVVGAMSVAGRPVRSGLQLVGNPGVIMRRATLEQEPRTGWGRHFLRRSVKCLYPLVAPMLLQMLLLTTLLPAMYVLTVLLDMLVRSQHGAGLVLAVALPAAYVALGWCLCLLAVPVHRLLSGCVNGSWCAFGSVRHFLATFSEQLNSMSIAIFMGMAFGSPFYNFWLKAMGSNVASDALLLTAVAGDYRALTIGRGASVDKEAVLSCRRLLPGPKGAGFYVCQSRVVIGPGSSVSHSAAVVAGETGSLSTLAPLSAVAPSTRLPAQTFAVGLPPQAFPWSKASLVKPSARPLPRELRPPILLPIFVSRAIGRMKVLQGLQAGEFAPLVTGSTGFLGRSIVAALLESRACSRVFCLVRAADPAAAQHRVIEAAKKAGATHLHLLEAVPGDLQQRNFGRPLADVQRLAGRVTHVLHAAAKVNLTEPFELMKKDNVDATAHLLEFCCISRPKPFHHISTMGILTPDMLDRHGSVRESAALGDIRALPLYGTGDQANGYPQSKWLAEVLVLEAARQGLPCYIHRPGLIGGHSVTGAAAEDVFFHFLADVLKLRRLPGMDGRKFNVTPVDWVAKAIARIALPGFLEEGKLPSGSVFHPAAPGAESPLQPPVDFTLPPRVLLLSLAMSSRAHLWDQVRRVKNPARVGLTVV
;
A
#
# COMPACT_ATOMS: atom_id res chain seq x y z
N MET A 1 22.79 19.51 -19.41
CA MET A 1 21.56 19.12 -18.67
C MET A 1 21.83 18.08 -17.58
N ILE A 2 22.32 16.87 -17.90
CA ILE A 2 22.60 15.82 -16.88
C ILE A 2 23.52 16.34 -15.76
N LEU A 3 24.66 16.93 -16.12
CA LEU A 3 25.59 17.54 -15.15
C LEU A 3 24.93 18.65 -14.33
N LEU A 4 24.09 19.48 -14.95
CA LEU A 4 23.37 20.55 -14.26
C LEU A 4 22.46 19.97 -13.16
N VAL A 5 21.75 18.87 -13.42
CA VAL A 5 20.92 18.20 -12.41
C VAL A 5 21.76 17.66 -11.26
N ILE A 6 22.86 16.97 -11.59
CA ILE A 6 23.77 16.41 -10.58
C ILE A 6 24.30 17.53 -9.69
N CYS A 7 24.89 18.57 -10.28
CA CYS A 7 25.41 19.72 -9.55
C CYS A 7 24.31 20.41 -8.73
N THR A 8 23.12 20.63 -9.30
CA THR A 8 22.01 21.29 -8.61
C THR A 8 21.53 20.48 -7.40
N LYS A 9 21.41 19.15 -7.53
CA LYS A 9 21.06 18.26 -6.40
C LYS A 9 22.10 18.36 -5.29
N TRP A 10 23.38 18.29 -5.62
CA TRP A 10 24.46 18.36 -4.63
C TRP A 10 24.59 19.74 -3.98
N LEU A 11 24.31 20.81 -4.71
CA LEU A 11 24.36 22.19 -4.21
C LEU A 11 23.15 22.55 -3.33
N LEU A 12 21.93 22.18 -3.74
CA LEU A 12 20.71 22.55 -3.00
C LEU A 12 20.41 21.64 -1.81
N ILE A 13 20.74 20.34 -1.91
CA ILE A 13 20.36 19.33 -0.92
C ILE A 13 21.58 18.65 -0.29
N GLY A 14 22.62 18.36 -1.09
CA GLY A 14 23.72 17.51 -0.65
C GLY A 14 23.28 16.05 -0.54
N ARG A 15 23.40 15.45 0.65
CA ARG A 15 22.89 14.10 0.96
C ARG A 15 21.53 14.19 1.65
N TYR A 16 20.54 13.45 1.13
CA TYR A 16 19.26 13.30 1.83
C TYR A 16 19.46 12.68 3.22
N ARG A 17 18.78 13.23 4.23
CA ARG A 17 18.77 12.70 5.61
C ARG A 17 17.38 12.15 5.92
N ALA A 18 17.32 11.02 6.63
CA ALA A 18 16.06 10.50 7.13
C ALA A 18 15.47 11.46 8.18
N GLY A 19 14.15 11.63 8.17
CA GLY A 19 13.45 12.58 9.04
C GLY A 19 12.12 13.05 8.46
N ALA A 20 11.42 13.90 9.18
CA ALA A 20 10.21 14.56 8.69
C ALA A 20 10.47 16.05 8.48
N CYS A 21 9.93 16.62 7.41
CA CYS A 21 9.92 18.07 7.20
C CYS A 21 8.52 18.57 6.84
N SER A 22 8.13 19.71 7.38
CA SER A 22 6.87 20.37 7.02
C SER A 22 6.91 20.82 5.55
N VAL A 23 5.76 20.74 4.87
CA VAL A 23 5.59 21.23 3.49
C VAL A 23 5.85 22.74 3.36
N ASN A 24 5.71 23.50 4.46
CA ASN A 24 5.97 24.95 4.48
C ASN A 24 7.43 25.31 4.81
N SER A 25 8.33 24.33 4.84
CA SER A 25 9.73 24.55 5.22
C SER A 25 10.65 24.80 4.01
N TRP A 26 11.76 25.48 4.25
CA TRP A 26 12.86 25.60 3.27
C TRP A 26 13.43 24.24 2.84
N ALA A 27 13.39 23.24 3.73
CA ALA A 27 13.81 21.89 3.40
C ALA A 27 12.90 21.26 2.34
N PHE A 28 11.57 21.42 2.48
CA PHE A 28 10.62 20.97 1.47
C PHE A 28 10.80 21.72 0.15
N LEU A 29 11.00 23.04 0.16
CA LEU A 29 11.21 23.81 -1.07
C LEU A 29 12.45 23.35 -1.84
N ARG A 30 13.57 23.10 -1.15
CA ARG A 30 14.80 22.55 -1.76
C ARG A 30 14.56 21.15 -2.34
N TRP A 31 13.89 20.28 -1.57
CA TRP A 31 13.49 18.95 -2.02
C TRP A 31 12.62 19.03 -3.29
N TRP A 32 11.58 19.87 -3.25
CA TRP A 32 10.63 20.08 -4.34
C TRP A 32 11.31 20.60 -5.60
N ALA A 33 12.21 21.57 -5.49
CA ALA A 33 12.93 22.13 -6.63
C ALA A 33 13.78 21.06 -7.36
N VAL A 34 14.53 20.26 -6.59
CA VAL A 34 15.32 19.15 -7.15
C VAL A 34 14.41 18.06 -7.73
N ASP A 35 13.31 17.76 -7.06
CA ASP A 35 12.32 16.79 -7.52
C ASP A 35 11.70 17.17 -8.88
N ARG A 36 11.28 18.44 -9.03
CA ARG A 36 10.75 18.96 -10.31
C ARG A 36 11.79 18.90 -11.41
N LEU A 37 13.04 19.27 -11.11
CA LEU A 37 14.15 19.22 -12.06
C LEU A 37 14.45 17.77 -12.51
N LEU A 38 14.40 16.80 -11.58
CA LEU A 38 14.60 15.39 -11.89
C LEU A 38 13.49 14.84 -12.79
N VAL A 39 12.23 15.17 -12.50
CA VAL A 39 11.09 14.79 -13.36
C VAL A 39 11.31 15.33 -14.77
N PHE A 40 11.65 16.62 -14.90
CA PHE A 40 11.88 17.26 -16.19
C PHE A 40 12.99 16.58 -17.01
N VAL A 41 14.16 16.33 -16.41
CA VAL A 41 15.30 15.74 -17.15
C VAL A 41 15.12 14.25 -17.44
N ASN A 42 14.45 13.51 -16.55
CA ASN A 42 14.15 12.11 -16.79
C ASN A 42 13.18 11.92 -17.97
N GLU A 43 12.17 12.79 -18.12
CA GLU A 43 11.22 12.74 -19.23
C GLU A 43 11.87 13.15 -20.57
N LEU A 44 12.80 14.11 -20.57
CA LEU A 44 13.37 14.66 -21.80
C LEU A 44 14.57 13.88 -22.36
N CYS A 45 15.41 13.29 -21.50
CA CYS A 45 16.71 12.77 -21.94
C CYS A 45 16.98 11.33 -21.51
N LEU A 46 16.86 11.02 -20.22
CA LEU A 46 17.44 9.80 -19.65
C LEU A 46 16.47 8.62 -19.52
N GLY A 47 15.16 8.86 -19.57
CA GLY A 47 14.14 7.83 -19.43
C GLY A 47 14.24 6.71 -20.47
N ALA A 48 14.77 6.99 -21.65
CA ALA A 48 14.96 5.97 -22.69
C ALA A 48 16.06 4.95 -22.39
N PHE A 49 17.08 5.35 -21.62
CA PHE A 49 18.24 4.52 -21.25
C PHE A 49 18.00 3.68 -19.98
N ARG A 50 16.79 3.74 -19.41
CA ARG A 50 16.44 2.98 -18.21
C ARG A 50 16.67 1.48 -18.43
N GLY A 51 17.26 0.82 -17.44
CA GLY A 51 17.67 -0.58 -17.48
C GLY A 51 18.95 -0.84 -18.27
N GLY A 52 19.74 0.19 -18.58
CA GLY A 52 21.09 0.12 -19.12
C GLY A 52 22.12 0.78 -18.18
N PRO A 53 23.43 0.58 -18.43
CA PRO A 53 24.51 1.07 -17.56
C PRO A 53 24.67 2.58 -17.55
N VAL A 54 24.30 3.31 -18.61
CA VAL A 54 24.34 4.78 -18.63
C VAL A 54 23.41 5.36 -17.56
N TYR A 55 22.18 4.86 -17.52
CA TYR A 55 21.20 5.28 -16.54
C TYR A 55 21.59 4.85 -15.12
N PHE A 56 22.16 3.66 -14.95
CA PHE A 56 22.68 3.21 -13.67
C PHE A 56 23.81 4.11 -13.13
N ALA A 57 24.77 4.49 -13.98
CA ALA A 57 25.86 5.41 -13.62
C ALA A 57 25.31 6.79 -13.21
N TYR A 58 24.31 7.29 -13.94
CA TYR A 58 23.62 8.53 -13.58
C TYR A 58 22.98 8.45 -12.18
N LEU A 59 22.23 7.38 -11.87
CA LEU A 59 21.62 7.23 -10.54
C LEU A 59 22.67 7.16 -9.42
N ARG A 60 23.81 6.50 -9.66
CA ARG A 60 24.94 6.49 -8.70
C ARG A 60 25.54 7.88 -8.49
N SER A 61 25.67 8.68 -9.54
CA SER A 61 26.18 10.06 -9.44
C SER A 61 25.26 10.98 -8.62
N LEU A 62 23.97 10.64 -8.54
CA LEU A 62 22.99 11.32 -7.70
C LEU A 62 22.95 10.82 -6.25
N GLY A 63 23.69 9.75 -5.92
CA GLY A 63 23.84 9.24 -4.55
C GLY A 63 23.35 7.81 -4.32
N LEU A 64 22.82 7.11 -5.35
CA LEU A 64 22.33 5.74 -5.20
C LEU A 64 23.44 4.81 -4.70
N GLN A 65 23.18 4.10 -3.60
CA GLN A 65 24.12 3.14 -3.03
C GLN A 65 23.85 1.76 -3.61
N ALA A 66 24.80 1.22 -4.37
CA ALA A 66 24.68 -0.11 -4.97
C ALA A 66 25.99 -0.89 -4.86
N ALA A 67 25.92 -2.14 -4.37
CA ALA A 67 27.07 -3.02 -4.16
C ALA A 67 27.68 -3.58 -5.47
N GLY A 68 26.94 -3.50 -6.58
CA GLY A 68 27.38 -3.92 -7.91
C GLY A 68 26.48 -3.32 -9.00
N TYR A 69 26.61 -3.79 -10.24
CA TYR A 69 25.68 -3.40 -11.31
C TYR A 69 24.29 -3.97 -11.02
N CYS A 70 23.30 -3.08 -10.99
CA CYS A 70 21.89 -3.42 -10.81
C CYS A 70 21.11 -2.90 -12.01
N ARG A 71 20.19 -3.71 -12.53
CA ARG A 71 19.36 -3.33 -13.67
C ARG A 71 18.15 -2.55 -13.16
N ILE A 72 18.11 -1.25 -13.41
CA ILE A 72 17.03 -0.35 -12.95
C ILE A 72 16.24 0.15 -14.16
N ASP A 73 15.18 -0.55 -14.54
CA ASP A 73 14.33 -0.27 -15.70
C ASP A 73 13.13 0.65 -15.35
N THR A 74 13.32 1.57 -14.41
CA THR A 74 12.26 2.49 -13.96
C THR A 74 12.76 3.92 -13.83
N ARG A 75 11.87 4.88 -14.11
CA ARG A 75 12.07 6.32 -13.89
C ARG A 75 11.68 6.79 -12.49
N HIS A 76 11.04 5.91 -11.72
CA HIS A 76 10.41 6.24 -10.44
C HIS A 76 11.34 5.94 -9.26
N VAL A 77 12.52 6.54 -9.30
CA VAL A 77 13.52 6.49 -8.23
C VAL A 77 13.78 7.92 -7.76
N SER A 78 13.64 8.16 -6.47
CA SER A 78 13.85 9.47 -5.84
C SER A 78 14.63 9.33 -4.53
N GLU A 79 15.18 10.42 -4.00
CA GLU A 79 15.98 10.44 -2.77
C GLU A 79 17.11 9.39 -2.76
N PHE A 80 17.91 9.38 -3.82
CA PHE A 80 18.87 8.32 -4.16
C PHE A 80 19.80 7.91 -3.01
N ASP A 81 20.27 8.86 -2.18
CA ASP A 81 21.16 8.60 -1.03
C ASP A 81 20.52 7.70 0.04
N LEU A 82 19.19 7.61 0.06
CA LEU A 82 18.42 6.80 1.00
C LEU A 82 18.09 5.42 0.44
N ILE A 83 18.57 5.06 -0.75
CA ILE A 83 18.32 3.77 -1.39
C ILE A 83 19.63 2.97 -1.41
N SER A 84 19.59 1.80 -0.78
CA SER A 84 20.69 0.82 -0.80
C SER A 84 20.24 -0.45 -1.51
N LEU A 85 21.02 -0.86 -2.53
CA LEU A 85 20.80 -2.06 -3.33
C LEU A 85 22.01 -2.99 -3.20
N GLY A 86 21.76 -4.26 -2.89
CA GLY A 86 22.75 -5.34 -2.98
C GLY A 86 23.22 -5.61 -4.41
N ARG A 87 24.00 -6.68 -4.59
CA ARG A 87 24.56 -7.12 -5.86
C ARG A 87 23.47 -7.66 -6.78
N CYS A 88 23.55 -7.33 -8.07
CA CYS A 88 22.70 -7.90 -9.11
C CYS A 88 21.18 -7.79 -8.80
N CYS A 89 20.72 -6.67 -8.23
CA CYS A 89 19.29 -6.43 -8.08
C CYS A 89 18.65 -6.03 -9.42
N VAL A 90 17.40 -6.44 -9.63
CA VAL A 90 16.59 -6.04 -10.78
C VAL A 90 15.38 -5.26 -10.30
N VAL A 91 15.22 -4.06 -10.83
CA VAL A 91 14.05 -3.21 -10.61
C VAL A 91 13.36 -3.07 -11.95
N ALA A 92 12.21 -3.72 -12.08
CA ALA A 92 11.49 -3.84 -13.34
C ALA A 92 10.73 -2.56 -13.72
N GLU A 93 10.11 -2.59 -14.89
CA GLU A 93 9.47 -1.43 -15.48
C GLU A 93 8.30 -0.90 -14.64
N GLY A 94 8.32 0.41 -14.39
CA GLY A 94 7.31 1.07 -13.60
C GLY A 94 7.37 0.76 -12.10
N ALA A 95 8.32 -0.04 -11.61
CA ALA A 95 8.51 -0.21 -10.17
C ALA A 95 8.89 1.12 -9.51
N LYS A 96 8.44 1.37 -8.28
CA LYS A 96 8.65 2.64 -7.58
C LYS A 96 9.43 2.41 -6.29
N LEU A 97 10.59 3.05 -6.21
CA LEU A 97 11.45 3.04 -5.02
C LEU A 97 11.40 4.44 -4.40
N ARG A 98 10.59 4.60 -3.35
CA ARG A 98 10.28 5.93 -2.78
C ARG A 98 10.60 6.01 -1.29
N PRO A 99 11.79 6.53 -0.93
CA PRO A 99 12.13 6.90 0.44
C PRO A 99 11.25 8.01 1.02
N ALA A 100 10.69 8.87 0.16
CA ALA A 100 9.77 9.93 0.56
C ALA A 100 8.29 9.51 0.52
N ALA A 101 7.55 9.87 1.58
CA ALA A 101 6.10 9.75 1.67
C ALA A 101 5.48 11.07 2.14
N ALA A 102 4.43 11.54 1.48
CA ALA A 102 3.68 12.74 1.88
C ALA A 102 2.46 12.34 2.72
N GLU A 103 2.39 12.79 3.97
CA GLU A 103 1.32 12.44 4.91
C GLU A 103 0.99 13.65 5.79
N ALA A 104 -0.29 14.04 5.87
CA ALA A 104 -0.78 15.07 6.79
C ALA A 104 0.02 16.40 6.79
N ALA A 105 0.38 16.89 5.59
CA ALA A 105 1.17 18.12 5.39
C ALA A 105 2.65 18.05 5.86
N GLU A 106 3.18 16.85 6.05
CA GLU A 106 4.60 16.58 6.24
C GLU A 106 5.14 15.63 5.15
N LEU A 107 6.40 15.83 4.78
CA LEU A 107 7.17 14.92 3.95
C LEU A 107 8.06 14.09 4.86
N GLN A 108 7.84 12.77 4.91
CA GLN A 108 8.65 11.83 5.68
C GLN A 108 9.65 11.12 4.77
N LEU A 109 10.93 11.18 5.13
CA LEU A 109 12.04 10.53 4.46
C LEU A 109 12.54 9.35 5.31
N ARG A 110 12.53 8.13 4.76
CA ARG A 110 13.08 6.93 5.42
C ARG A 110 13.83 6.06 4.42
N PRO A 111 14.96 5.46 4.81
CA PRO A 111 15.78 4.67 3.89
C PRO A 111 15.07 3.40 3.40
N LEU A 112 15.49 2.94 2.22
CA LEU A 112 15.12 1.65 1.64
C LEU A 112 16.37 0.78 1.55
N ALA A 113 16.26 -0.47 2.00
CA ALA A 113 17.34 -1.43 1.96
C ALA A 113 16.93 -2.71 1.23
N PHE A 114 17.71 -3.10 0.23
CA PHE A 114 17.54 -4.34 -0.51
C PHE A 114 18.82 -5.17 -0.47
N GLY A 115 18.70 -6.44 -0.09
CA GLY A 115 19.76 -7.43 -0.12
C GLY A 115 20.23 -7.78 -1.54
N ASP A 116 21.10 -8.78 -1.63
CA ASP A 116 21.68 -9.28 -2.87
C ASP A 116 20.66 -10.09 -3.69
N TYR A 117 20.74 -10.00 -5.02
CA TYR A 117 19.93 -10.76 -5.99
C TYR A 117 18.41 -10.59 -5.85
N CYS A 118 17.96 -9.43 -5.40
CA CYS A 118 16.54 -9.11 -5.27
C CYS A 118 15.91 -8.72 -6.62
N ALA A 119 14.65 -9.09 -6.81
CA ALA A 119 13.85 -8.71 -7.98
C ALA A 119 12.59 -7.96 -7.55
N VAL A 120 12.43 -6.72 -8.03
CA VAL A 120 11.23 -5.89 -7.83
C VAL A 120 10.44 -5.85 -9.13
N GLY A 121 9.28 -6.50 -9.15
CA GLY A 121 8.44 -6.66 -10.34
C GLY A 121 7.76 -5.40 -10.84
N GLU A 122 7.16 -5.50 -12.03
CA GLU A 122 6.59 -4.38 -12.76
C GLU A 122 5.50 -3.68 -11.95
N ASN A 123 5.56 -2.34 -11.92
CA ASN A 123 4.62 -1.52 -11.13
C ASN A 123 4.55 -1.83 -9.62
N ALA A 124 5.48 -2.60 -9.06
CA ALA A 124 5.56 -2.79 -7.61
C ALA A 124 5.96 -1.46 -6.91
N VAL A 125 5.49 -1.25 -5.69
CA VAL A 125 5.72 -0.01 -4.93
C VAL A 125 6.40 -0.35 -3.61
N CYS A 126 7.61 0.19 -3.41
CA CYS A 126 8.36 0.11 -2.16
C CYS A 126 8.40 1.49 -1.51
N THR A 127 7.74 1.63 -0.36
CA THR A 127 7.62 2.93 0.34
C THR A 127 8.61 3.07 1.49
N ALA A 128 8.81 4.33 1.89
CA ALA A 128 9.64 4.83 2.99
C ALA A 128 9.80 3.82 4.15
N GLY A 129 11.04 3.37 4.37
CA GLY A 129 11.41 2.52 5.51
C GLY A 129 11.34 1.02 5.27
N CYS A 130 11.18 0.55 4.03
CA CYS A 130 11.14 -0.89 3.77
C CYS A 130 12.53 -1.52 3.72
N ALA A 131 12.63 -2.76 4.21
CA ALA A 131 13.82 -3.58 4.13
C ALA A 131 13.49 -4.93 3.47
N VAL A 132 14.38 -5.42 2.63
CA VAL A 132 14.23 -6.65 1.85
C VAL A 132 15.51 -7.47 2.00
N GLY A 133 15.38 -8.71 2.45
CA GLY A 133 16.50 -9.67 2.54
C GLY A 133 17.01 -10.16 1.19
N ASP A 134 17.96 -11.09 1.19
CA ASP A 134 18.63 -11.58 -0.02
C ASP A 134 17.71 -12.51 -0.84
N HIS A 135 17.89 -12.55 -2.16
CA HIS A 135 17.13 -13.42 -3.07
C HIS A 135 15.60 -13.27 -3.00
N VAL A 136 15.10 -12.10 -2.59
CA VAL A 136 13.66 -11.85 -2.50
C VAL A 136 13.10 -11.41 -3.85
N THR A 137 11.95 -11.97 -4.23
CA THR A 137 11.20 -11.55 -5.43
C THR A 137 9.86 -10.91 -5.02
N LEU A 138 9.70 -9.62 -5.30
CA LEU A 138 8.40 -8.95 -5.31
C LEU A 138 7.77 -9.11 -6.69
N GLN A 139 6.58 -9.68 -6.76
CA GLN A 139 5.84 -9.84 -8.02
C GLN A 139 5.28 -8.52 -8.53
N PRO A 140 4.83 -8.44 -9.80
CA PRO A 140 4.23 -7.24 -10.35
C PRO A 140 3.06 -6.73 -9.51
N LEU A 141 2.85 -5.41 -9.45
CA LEU A 141 1.80 -4.75 -8.65
C LEU A 141 1.77 -5.22 -7.18
N SER A 142 2.93 -5.36 -6.56
CA SER A 142 3.04 -5.66 -5.12
C SER A 142 3.46 -4.43 -4.33
N MET A 143 2.91 -4.24 -3.13
CA MET A 143 3.21 -3.09 -2.30
C MET A 143 3.97 -3.49 -1.05
N LEU A 144 5.23 -3.08 -0.93
CA LEU A 144 6.00 -3.19 0.30
C LEU A 144 6.02 -1.85 1.03
N SER A 145 5.48 -1.85 2.25
CA SER A 145 5.38 -0.64 3.06
C SER A 145 6.28 -0.73 4.30
N GLY A 146 7.22 0.22 4.41
CA GLY A 146 8.08 0.36 5.59
C GLY A 146 7.33 0.70 6.88
N ARG A 147 6.06 1.15 6.79
CA ARG A 147 5.19 1.31 7.96
C ARG A 147 5.06 0.00 8.75
N THR A 148 5.03 -1.15 8.07
CA THR A 148 4.90 -2.47 8.72
C THR A 148 6.10 -2.87 9.57
N GLY A 149 7.25 -2.20 9.43
CA GLY A 149 8.49 -2.55 10.13
C GLY A 149 9.03 -3.96 9.81
N ARG A 150 8.45 -4.65 8.82
CA ARG A 150 8.81 -6.02 8.45
C ARG A 150 9.88 -6.01 7.37
N THR A 151 11.01 -6.64 7.66
CA THR A 151 11.96 -7.07 6.65
C THR A 151 11.46 -8.35 5.99
N LEU A 152 11.47 -8.42 4.66
CA LEU A 152 11.11 -9.66 3.96
C LEU A 152 12.25 -10.68 4.11
N PRO A 153 11.94 -11.95 4.45
CA PRO A 153 12.96 -12.98 4.70
C PRO A 153 13.65 -13.44 3.41
N ASP A 154 14.88 -13.92 3.52
CA ASP A 154 15.68 -14.32 2.37
C ASP A 154 15.02 -15.45 1.55
N GLY A 155 15.26 -15.44 0.23
CA GLY A 155 14.80 -16.48 -0.69
C GLY A 155 13.28 -16.56 -0.88
N SER A 156 12.53 -15.54 -0.41
CA SER A 156 11.07 -15.54 -0.42
C SER A 156 10.48 -14.79 -1.60
N VAL A 157 9.28 -15.21 -2.02
CA VAL A 157 8.51 -14.54 -3.09
C VAL A 157 7.25 -13.95 -2.50
N TRP A 158 6.92 -12.71 -2.84
CA TRP A 158 5.76 -12.02 -2.32
C TRP A 158 4.94 -11.36 -3.41
N LYS A 159 3.62 -11.27 -3.19
CA LYS A 159 2.71 -10.65 -4.15
C LYS A 159 1.57 -9.87 -3.52
N GLY A 160 1.09 -8.87 -4.24
CA GLY A 160 -0.15 -8.14 -3.95
C GLY A 160 0.03 -6.84 -3.18
N ALA A 161 -1.01 -6.01 -3.21
CA ALA A 161 -1.07 -4.75 -2.46
C ALA A 161 -1.16 -5.02 -0.94
N LEU A 162 -1.90 -6.05 -0.55
CA LEU A 162 -1.74 -6.71 0.74
C LEU A 162 -0.75 -7.87 0.53
N LEU A 163 0.50 -7.68 0.94
CA LEU A 163 1.57 -8.66 0.71
C LEU A 163 1.21 -10.04 1.28
N VAL A 164 1.23 -11.03 0.39
CA VAL A 164 1.12 -12.45 0.74
C VAL A 164 2.31 -13.19 0.16
N GLN A 165 2.89 -14.09 0.95
CA GLN A 165 3.98 -14.94 0.49
C GLN A 165 3.46 -15.94 -0.56
N SER A 166 4.15 -16.00 -1.69
CA SER A 166 3.89 -16.94 -2.78
C SER A 166 4.74 -18.19 -2.59
N ARG A 167 4.20 -19.35 -2.97
CA ARG A 167 4.94 -20.64 -2.99
C ARG A 167 5.84 -20.81 -4.23
N GLN A 168 5.84 -19.84 -5.13
CA GLN A 168 6.69 -19.89 -6.32
C GLN A 168 8.16 -19.73 -5.94
N GLN A 169 9.04 -20.33 -6.73
CA GLN A 169 10.47 -20.15 -6.54
C GLN A 169 10.88 -18.71 -6.88
N PRO A 170 11.84 -18.12 -6.15
CA PRO A 170 12.37 -16.82 -6.47
C PRO A 170 12.98 -16.82 -7.87
N ILE A 171 12.78 -15.71 -8.59
CA ILE A 171 13.33 -15.55 -9.92
C ILE A 171 14.85 -15.44 -9.75
N ARG A 172 15.60 -16.38 -10.34
CA ARG A 172 17.06 -16.26 -10.40
C ARG A 172 17.40 -15.07 -11.26
N VAL A 173 17.97 -14.03 -10.66
CA VAL A 173 18.52 -12.91 -11.40
C VAL A 173 19.83 -13.37 -12.05
N PRO A 174 19.92 -13.44 -13.39
CA PRO A 174 21.19 -13.72 -14.04
C PRO A 174 22.16 -12.56 -13.84
N ALA A 175 23.42 -12.85 -13.51
CA ALA A 175 24.48 -11.85 -13.51
C ALA A 175 24.74 -11.40 -14.96
N GLY A 176 24.22 -10.23 -15.35
CA GLY A 176 24.43 -9.66 -16.68
C GLY A 176 25.81 -8.99 -16.81
N LEU A 177 26.48 -9.20 -17.95
CA LEU A 177 27.76 -8.57 -18.28
C LEU A 177 27.59 -7.08 -18.66
N LEU A 178 28.24 -6.19 -17.90
CA LEU A 178 28.25 -4.73 -18.04
C LEU A 178 28.68 -4.20 -19.43
N CYS A 179 29.57 -4.89 -20.14
CA CYS A 179 30.21 -4.35 -21.35
C CYS A 179 29.32 -4.39 -22.60
N HIS A 180 28.49 -5.42 -22.76
CA HIS A 180 27.59 -5.53 -23.91
C HIS A 180 26.42 -4.55 -23.81
N ASP A 181 25.88 -4.29 -22.63
CA ASP A 181 24.76 -3.35 -22.48
C ASP A 181 25.18 -1.88 -22.78
N LEU A 182 26.41 -1.47 -22.42
CA LEU A 182 26.85 -0.07 -22.55
C LEU A 182 27.04 0.35 -24.00
N LEU A 183 27.77 -0.46 -24.75
CA LEU A 183 27.93 -0.25 -26.18
C LEU A 183 26.52 -0.16 -26.84
N GLY A 184 25.52 -0.87 -26.29
CA GLY A 184 24.18 -1.03 -26.87
C GLY A 184 23.37 0.23 -26.73
N ASP A 185 23.44 0.84 -25.55
CA ASP A 185 22.88 2.16 -25.27
C ASP A 185 23.49 3.22 -26.21
N VAL A 186 24.81 3.23 -26.39
CA VAL A 186 25.51 4.20 -27.25
C VAL A 186 25.10 4.03 -28.71
N PHE A 187 25.13 2.80 -29.24
CA PHE A 187 24.73 2.53 -30.62
C PHE A 187 23.26 2.89 -30.86
N ALA A 188 22.37 2.58 -29.91
CA ALA A 188 20.95 2.89 -30.03
C ALA A 188 20.69 4.40 -30.01
N LEU A 189 21.45 5.15 -29.20
CA LEU A 189 21.41 6.62 -29.21
C LEU A 189 21.82 7.15 -30.58
N LEU A 190 22.99 6.76 -31.09
CA LEU A 190 23.50 7.19 -32.39
C LEU A 190 22.53 6.86 -33.53
N LEU A 191 21.99 5.64 -33.52
CA LEU A 191 21.02 5.18 -34.51
C LEU A 191 19.71 5.98 -34.44
N THR A 192 19.26 6.32 -33.24
CA THR A 192 18.05 7.12 -33.06
C THR A 192 18.26 8.57 -33.49
N LEU A 193 19.41 9.17 -33.15
CA LEU A 193 19.79 10.50 -33.60
C LEU A 193 19.83 10.54 -35.13
N PHE A 194 20.44 9.53 -35.77
CA PHE A 194 20.45 9.40 -37.22
C PHE A 194 19.04 9.32 -37.82
N LEU A 195 18.17 8.46 -37.26
CA LEU A 195 16.77 8.32 -37.71
C LEU A 195 15.98 9.62 -37.58
N GLN A 196 16.09 10.27 -36.42
CA GLN A 196 15.45 11.57 -36.20
C GLN A 196 15.97 12.57 -37.22
N THR A 197 17.29 12.66 -37.41
CA THR A 197 17.97 13.60 -38.34
C THR A 197 17.48 13.44 -39.76
N GLY A 198 17.46 12.20 -40.27
CA GLY A 198 16.92 11.93 -41.60
C GLY A 198 15.43 12.31 -41.71
N CYS A 199 14.61 11.92 -40.73
CA CYS A 199 13.16 12.17 -40.79
C CYS A 199 12.80 13.66 -40.73
N SER A 200 13.51 14.46 -39.92
CA SER A 200 13.21 15.89 -39.91
C SER A 200 13.89 16.69 -41.01
N LEU A 201 14.98 16.19 -41.63
CA LEU A 201 15.45 16.74 -42.90
C LEU A 201 14.36 16.64 -43.98
N VAL A 202 13.67 15.50 -44.07
CA VAL A 202 12.55 15.32 -45.00
C VAL A 202 11.40 16.29 -44.71
N ALA A 203 11.05 16.46 -43.43
CA ALA A 203 10.01 17.41 -43.02
C ALA A 203 10.39 18.87 -43.32
N TYR A 204 11.65 19.22 -43.12
CA TYR A 204 12.19 20.54 -43.41
C TYR A 204 12.18 20.84 -44.92
N CYS A 205 12.63 19.90 -45.76
CA CYS A 205 12.52 20.02 -47.22
C CYS A 205 11.06 20.18 -47.67
N THR A 206 10.13 19.45 -47.03
CA THR A 206 8.69 19.60 -47.29
C THR A 206 8.21 21.02 -46.97
N PHE A 207 8.63 21.58 -45.83
CA PHE A 207 8.30 22.96 -45.46
C PHE A 207 8.82 23.97 -46.49
N GLY A 208 10.09 23.84 -46.90
CA GLY A 208 10.71 24.72 -47.90
C GLY A 208 10.00 24.70 -49.25
N LEU A 209 9.64 23.51 -49.74
CA LEU A 209 8.87 23.34 -50.99
C LEU A 209 7.47 23.98 -50.89
N LEU A 210 6.79 23.81 -49.76
CA LEU A 210 5.49 24.44 -49.54
C LEU A 210 5.60 25.97 -49.44
N ALA A 211 6.66 26.48 -48.81
CA ALA A 211 6.90 27.91 -48.69
C ALA A 211 7.19 28.56 -50.05
N GLU A 212 7.97 27.89 -50.90
CA GLU A 212 8.23 28.33 -52.27
C GLU A 212 6.95 28.29 -53.13
N ALA A 213 6.16 27.21 -53.03
CA ALA A 213 4.88 27.09 -53.74
C ALA A 213 3.87 28.17 -53.34
N GLN A 214 3.98 28.72 -52.14
CA GLN A 214 3.14 29.81 -51.64
C GLN A 214 3.72 31.21 -51.90
N GLY A 215 4.86 31.30 -52.58
CA GLY A 215 5.48 32.55 -53.01
C GLY A 215 6.35 33.25 -51.96
N PHE A 216 6.63 32.62 -50.81
CA PHE A 216 7.34 33.29 -49.70
C PHE A 216 8.83 33.58 -49.95
N GLY A 217 9.41 33.14 -51.07
CA GLY A 217 10.81 33.43 -51.44
C GLY A 217 11.89 32.77 -50.57
N VAL A 218 11.51 32.17 -49.44
CA VAL A 218 12.40 31.52 -48.46
C VAL A 218 13.15 30.31 -49.04
N GLY A 219 12.56 29.61 -50.02
CA GLY A 219 13.16 28.42 -50.63
C GLY A 219 14.47 28.65 -51.42
N ARG A 220 14.76 29.90 -51.84
CA ARG A 220 15.94 30.22 -52.68
C ARG A 220 17.22 30.56 -51.90
N ALA A 221 17.15 30.74 -50.58
CA ALA A 221 18.23 31.33 -49.80
C ALA A 221 19.02 30.35 -48.90
N TRP A 222 18.86 29.02 -49.02
CA TRP A 222 19.52 28.12 -48.05
C TRP A 222 20.74 27.36 -48.57
N ARG A 223 21.91 27.93 -48.25
CA ARG A 223 23.25 27.32 -48.37
C ARG A 223 23.67 26.71 -47.04
N TRP A 224 23.73 25.38 -46.96
CA TRP A 224 24.18 24.63 -45.77
C TRP A 224 25.62 24.89 -45.32
N GLN A 225 26.39 25.70 -46.07
CA GLN A 225 27.86 25.72 -46.01
C GLN A 225 28.47 26.97 -45.35
N ALA A 226 27.71 27.98 -44.90
CA ALA A 226 28.28 29.29 -44.60
C ALA A 226 28.10 29.86 -43.17
N GLU A 227 27.18 29.36 -42.33
CA GLU A 227 26.77 30.07 -41.11
C GLU A 227 26.92 29.23 -39.81
N PRO A 228 27.45 29.80 -38.70
CA PRO A 228 27.51 29.17 -37.37
C PRO A 228 26.14 28.79 -36.78
N GLU A 229 25.08 29.40 -37.30
CA GLU A 229 23.68 29.18 -36.89
C GLU A 229 23.20 27.75 -37.13
N GLY A 230 23.82 27.02 -38.07
CA GLY A 230 23.54 25.60 -38.32
C GLY A 230 23.81 24.66 -37.13
N TYR A 231 24.70 25.04 -36.22
CA TYR A 231 24.96 24.27 -34.98
C TYR A 231 23.93 24.55 -33.89
N LEU A 232 23.45 25.80 -33.79
CA LEU A 232 22.34 26.16 -32.93
C LEU A 232 21.08 25.45 -33.43
N PHE A 233 20.84 25.48 -34.74
CA PHE A 233 19.81 24.73 -35.45
C PHE A 233 19.80 23.26 -35.05
N ALA A 234 20.91 22.52 -35.19
CA ALA A 234 20.98 21.11 -34.80
C ALA A 234 20.70 20.88 -33.29
N ALA A 235 21.11 21.81 -32.42
CA ALA A 235 20.94 21.70 -30.97
C ALA A 235 19.51 21.98 -30.48
N THR A 236 18.84 23.04 -30.95
CA THR A 236 17.42 23.32 -30.62
C THR A 236 16.46 22.34 -31.29
N TRP A 237 16.83 21.82 -32.46
CA TRP A 237 16.08 20.82 -33.22
C TRP A 237 15.99 19.47 -32.50
N LEU A 238 17.02 19.07 -31.72
CA LEU A 238 16.99 17.91 -30.81
C LEU A 238 16.08 18.10 -29.58
N LEU A 239 15.91 19.35 -29.12
CA LEU A 239 15.17 19.69 -27.90
C LEU A 239 13.67 19.90 -28.15
N PHE A 240 13.29 20.66 -29.17
CA PHE A 240 11.91 21.13 -29.37
C PHE A 240 11.20 20.52 -30.59
N GLY A 241 11.94 19.81 -31.45
CA GLY A 241 11.43 19.17 -32.66
C GLY A 241 11.30 20.11 -33.88
N PRO A 242 11.11 19.55 -35.08
CA PRO A 242 11.18 20.27 -36.35
C PRO A 242 10.21 21.45 -36.59
N PRO A 243 8.96 21.48 -36.09
CA PRO A 243 7.99 22.53 -36.47
C PRO A 243 8.28 23.86 -35.80
N VAL A 244 8.87 23.84 -34.60
CA VAL A 244 9.16 25.03 -33.79
C VAL A 244 10.33 25.81 -34.39
N MET A 245 11.28 25.13 -35.03
CA MET A 245 12.46 25.74 -35.63
C MET A 245 12.23 26.30 -37.03
N ALA A 246 11.48 25.60 -37.90
CA ALA A 246 11.11 26.16 -39.21
C ALA A 246 10.31 27.46 -39.08
N SER A 247 9.54 27.63 -38.00
CA SER A 247 8.95 28.91 -37.64
C SER A 247 9.93 29.88 -37.00
N ALA A 248 10.89 29.41 -36.19
CA ALA A 248 11.87 30.25 -35.52
C ALA A 248 12.86 30.89 -36.50
N ASP A 249 13.38 30.16 -37.50
CA ASP A 249 14.29 30.71 -38.52
C ASP A 249 13.57 31.77 -39.36
N VAL A 250 12.32 31.50 -39.76
CA VAL A 250 11.46 32.52 -40.40
C VAL A 250 11.32 33.74 -39.47
N LEU A 251 11.12 33.56 -38.17
CA LEU A 251 10.97 34.66 -37.20
C LEU A 251 12.27 35.39 -36.85
N LEU A 252 13.43 34.74 -36.97
CA LEU A 252 14.76 35.29 -36.64
C LEU A 252 15.36 36.07 -37.81
N ASP A 253 15.11 35.65 -39.05
CA ASP A 253 15.43 36.42 -40.27
C ASP A 253 14.43 37.57 -40.55
N LEU A 254 13.31 37.61 -39.82
CA LEU A 254 12.31 38.66 -39.96
C LEU A 254 12.71 39.91 -39.17
N ASP A 255 13.06 40.99 -39.89
CA ASP A 255 12.74 42.34 -39.43
C ASP A 255 11.20 42.44 -39.35
N LEU A 256 10.64 41.99 -38.23
CA LEU A 256 9.20 41.83 -38.00
C LEU A 256 8.42 43.15 -38.16
N ALA A 257 9.09 44.30 -38.04
CA ALA A 257 8.50 45.60 -38.28
C ALA A 257 8.58 46.00 -39.77
N GLY A 258 9.75 45.85 -40.41
CA GLY A 258 9.96 46.20 -41.82
C GLY A 258 9.28 45.27 -42.83
N MET A 259 9.26 43.95 -42.58
CA MET A 259 8.61 42.97 -43.46
C MET A 259 7.11 42.86 -43.26
N ALA A 260 6.56 43.15 -42.07
CA ALA A 260 5.11 43.18 -41.90
C ALA A 260 4.47 44.25 -42.78
N ASP A 261 5.17 45.35 -43.04
CA ASP A 261 4.76 46.43 -43.94
C ASP A 261 5.16 46.14 -45.41
N GLN A 262 6.33 45.55 -45.69
CA GLN A 262 6.73 45.18 -47.06
C GLN A 262 6.01 43.95 -47.64
N VAL A 263 5.63 42.95 -46.83
CA VAL A 263 4.89 41.75 -47.29
C VAL A 263 3.38 42.03 -47.41
N THR A 264 2.82 42.86 -46.52
CA THR A 264 1.45 43.37 -46.71
C THR A 264 1.38 44.30 -47.93
N ALA A 265 2.44 45.07 -48.22
CA ALA A 265 2.51 45.93 -49.41
C ALA A 265 2.83 45.18 -50.73
N SER A 266 3.65 44.11 -50.71
CA SER A 266 4.07 43.40 -51.93
C SER A 266 3.22 42.20 -52.33
N MET A 267 2.41 41.64 -51.41
CA MET A 267 1.53 40.48 -51.69
C MET A 267 0.04 40.74 -51.44
N GLY A 268 -0.35 41.91 -50.93
CA GLY A 268 -1.77 42.25 -50.68
C GLY A 268 -2.50 41.36 -49.67
N LEU A 269 -1.79 40.49 -48.95
CA LEU A 269 -2.37 39.54 -48.00
C LEU A 269 -2.64 40.22 -46.65
N LYS A 270 -3.80 39.95 -46.06
CA LYS A 270 -4.12 40.41 -44.70
C LYS A 270 -3.29 39.61 -43.68
N ARG A 271 -2.84 40.23 -42.58
CA ARG A 271 -1.98 39.61 -41.53
C ARG A 271 -2.48 38.24 -41.02
N TRP A 272 -3.79 37.98 -41.05
CA TRP A 272 -4.37 36.68 -40.63
C TRP A 272 -4.24 35.58 -41.71
N GLU A 273 -4.22 35.92 -43.01
CA GLU A 273 -4.06 34.97 -44.11
C GLU A 273 -2.64 34.40 -44.14
N PHE A 274 -1.64 35.24 -43.88
CA PHE A 274 -0.24 34.84 -43.70
C PHE A 274 -0.11 33.81 -42.57
N GLY A 275 -0.70 34.09 -41.41
CA GLY A 275 -0.66 33.19 -40.25
C GLY A 275 -1.30 31.82 -40.52
N LEU A 276 -2.43 31.77 -41.25
CA LEU A 276 -3.09 30.51 -41.63
C LEU A 276 -2.25 29.69 -42.61
N ARG A 277 -1.65 30.35 -43.61
CA ARG A 277 -0.75 29.71 -44.59
C ARG A 277 0.48 29.13 -43.92
N LEU A 278 1.15 29.91 -43.07
CA LEU A 278 2.28 29.47 -42.25
C LEU A 278 1.92 28.25 -41.40
N ALA A 279 0.82 28.34 -40.65
CA ALA A 279 0.36 27.27 -39.79
C ALA A 279 0.05 25.98 -40.58
N GLY A 280 -0.55 26.09 -41.77
CA GLY A 280 -0.80 24.96 -42.67
C GLY A 280 0.49 24.24 -43.12
N MET A 281 1.54 25.00 -43.48
CA MET A 281 2.83 24.42 -43.89
C MET A 281 3.53 23.70 -42.74
N VAL A 282 3.55 24.30 -41.55
CA VAL A 282 4.16 23.71 -40.36
C VAL A 282 3.45 22.40 -39.98
N VAL A 283 2.12 22.40 -40.08
CA VAL A 283 1.26 21.23 -39.83
C VAL A 283 1.57 20.07 -40.78
N VAL A 284 1.65 20.33 -42.10
CA VAL A 284 1.97 19.30 -43.09
C VAL A 284 3.37 18.73 -42.85
N SER A 285 4.34 19.60 -42.58
CA SER A 285 5.73 19.21 -42.32
C SER A 285 5.84 18.35 -41.05
N PHE A 286 5.11 18.69 -39.98
CA PHE A 286 5.06 17.87 -38.77
C PHE A 286 4.44 16.49 -39.02
N ALA A 287 3.37 16.41 -39.82
CA ALA A 287 2.78 15.13 -40.20
C ALA A 287 3.77 14.27 -40.99
N VAL A 288 4.52 14.85 -41.93
CA VAL A 288 5.58 14.15 -42.68
C VAL A 288 6.69 13.64 -41.76
N TYR A 289 7.16 14.47 -40.82
CA TYR A 289 8.12 14.04 -39.79
C TYR A 289 7.57 12.87 -38.96
N GLY A 290 6.34 13.00 -38.48
CA GLY A 290 5.70 12.02 -37.63
C GLY A 290 5.56 10.65 -38.30
N TRP A 291 5.03 10.64 -39.52
CA TRP A 291 4.84 9.40 -40.28
C TRP A 291 6.17 8.78 -40.74
N SER A 292 7.12 9.58 -41.23
CA SER A 292 8.45 9.07 -41.62
C SER A 292 9.19 8.43 -40.45
N LEU A 293 9.16 9.07 -39.27
CA LEU A 293 9.76 8.53 -38.05
C LEU A 293 9.05 7.25 -37.59
N THR A 294 7.73 7.23 -37.64
CA THR A 294 6.90 6.09 -37.23
C THR A 294 7.17 4.87 -38.12
N LEU A 295 7.20 5.05 -39.45
CA LEU A 295 7.47 3.99 -40.41
C LEU A 295 8.91 3.48 -40.32
N SER A 296 9.88 4.40 -40.26
CA SER A 296 11.31 4.06 -40.19
C SER A 296 11.64 3.32 -38.89
N SER A 297 11.12 3.77 -37.76
CA SER A 297 11.30 3.09 -36.48
C SER A 297 10.61 1.72 -36.45
N ALA A 298 9.41 1.58 -37.02
CA ALA A 298 8.72 0.30 -37.11
C ALA A 298 9.49 -0.70 -37.99
N PHE A 299 9.99 -0.26 -39.15
CA PHE A 299 10.79 -1.08 -40.06
C PHE A 299 12.09 -1.53 -39.40
N LEU A 300 12.84 -0.61 -38.79
CA LEU A 300 14.07 -0.91 -38.07
C LEU A 300 13.82 -1.93 -36.94
N CYS A 301 12.81 -1.70 -36.11
CA CYS A 301 12.47 -2.58 -35.00
C CYS A 301 11.95 -3.96 -35.44
N ARG A 302 11.47 -4.09 -36.69
CA ARG A 302 11.12 -5.36 -37.31
C ARG A 302 12.36 -6.10 -37.82
N TYR A 303 13.32 -5.37 -38.39
CA TYR A 303 14.56 -5.93 -38.95
C TYR A 303 15.52 -6.42 -37.86
N ILE A 304 15.62 -5.68 -36.74
CA ILE A 304 16.33 -6.12 -35.54
C ILE A 304 15.61 -7.36 -34.99
N ARG A 305 16.04 -8.56 -35.44
CA ARG A 305 15.45 -9.85 -35.03
C ARG A 305 15.58 -9.96 -33.51
N GLY A 306 14.43 -9.97 -32.83
CA GLY A 306 14.38 -10.18 -31.38
C GLY A 306 15.06 -11.50 -31.04
N SER A 307 16.19 -11.44 -30.33
CA SER A 307 16.76 -12.63 -29.72
C SER A 307 15.80 -13.10 -28.61
N ARG A 308 15.67 -14.41 -28.41
CA ARG A 308 14.92 -14.98 -27.28
C ARG A 308 15.52 -14.62 -25.92
N ASN A 309 16.75 -14.12 -25.91
CA ASN A 309 17.48 -13.72 -24.71
C ASN A 309 17.32 -12.21 -24.46
N LEU A 310 16.69 -11.87 -23.33
CA LEU A 310 16.51 -10.50 -22.83
C LEU A 310 17.85 -9.77 -22.58
N ASN A 311 18.95 -10.51 -22.46
CA ASN A 311 20.30 -9.99 -22.29
C ASN A 311 21.04 -9.75 -23.63
N SER A 312 20.36 -9.84 -24.76
CA SER A 312 20.99 -9.57 -26.06
C SER A 312 21.08 -8.07 -26.34
N TRP A 313 22.23 -7.66 -26.87
CA TRP A 313 22.45 -6.35 -27.47
C TRP A 313 21.28 -5.83 -28.32
N PHE A 314 20.77 -6.68 -29.22
CA PHE A 314 19.71 -6.30 -30.15
C PHE A 314 18.40 -5.95 -29.44
N PHE A 315 18.10 -6.60 -28.31
CA PHE A 315 16.95 -6.26 -27.49
C PHE A 315 17.11 -4.87 -26.87
N GLN A 316 18.29 -4.53 -26.36
CA GLN A 316 18.59 -3.21 -25.80
C GLN A 316 18.45 -2.11 -26.84
N VAL A 317 19.05 -2.30 -28.03
CA VAL A 317 18.96 -1.31 -29.12
C VAL A 317 17.52 -1.07 -29.53
N ARG A 318 16.75 -2.14 -29.75
CA ARG A 318 15.33 -2.06 -30.10
C ARG A 318 14.51 -1.34 -29.02
N ARG A 319 14.78 -1.62 -27.74
CA ARG A 319 14.10 -0.97 -26.60
C ARG A 319 14.35 0.52 -26.56
N VAL A 320 15.62 0.95 -26.65
CA VAL A 320 16.01 2.36 -26.60
C VAL A 320 15.44 3.13 -27.80
N VAL A 321 15.56 2.57 -29.02
CA VAL A 321 14.97 3.17 -30.23
C VAL A 321 13.46 3.39 -30.07
N LEU A 322 12.70 2.35 -29.68
CA LEU A 322 11.25 2.47 -29.49
C LEU A 322 10.90 3.52 -28.44
N ARG A 323 11.60 3.56 -27.31
CA ARG A 323 11.32 4.52 -26.23
C ARG A 323 11.67 5.96 -26.61
N LEU A 324 12.63 6.18 -27.50
CA LEU A 324 12.97 7.54 -27.99
C LEU A 324 12.07 8.01 -29.13
N THR A 325 11.62 7.12 -30.02
CA THR A 325 10.77 7.51 -31.16
C THR A 325 9.29 7.57 -30.80
N PHE A 326 8.82 6.69 -29.92
CA PHE A 326 7.39 6.58 -29.59
C PHE A 326 6.75 7.85 -28.99
N PRO A 327 7.36 8.56 -28.03
CA PRO A 327 6.76 9.76 -27.44
C PRO A 327 6.61 10.93 -28.42
N ARG A 328 7.38 10.94 -29.51
CA ARG A 328 7.42 12.07 -30.45
C ARG A 328 6.18 12.16 -31.32
N TYR A 329 5.72 11.04 -31.87
CA TYR A 329 4.54 11.00 -32.75
C TYR A 329 3.64 9.76 -32.54
N PRO A 330 4.17 8.52 -32.44
CA PRO A 330 3.32 7.35 -32.22
C PRO A 330 2.38 7.46 -31.00
N ALA A 331 2.82 8.05 -29.90
CA ALA A 331 1.98 8.28 -28.71
C ALA A 331 0.73 9.14 -29.00
N GLN A 332 0.79 10.04 -29.99
CA GLN A 332 -0.35 10.88 -30.40
C GLN A 332 -1.41 10.08 -31.17
N LEU A 333 -1.06 8.90 -31.68
CA LEU A 333 -1.97 8.00 -32.38
C LEU A 333 -2.79 7.13 -31.40
N ALA A 334 -2.50 7.17 -30.10
CA ALA A 334 -3.16 6.37 -29.08
C ALA A 334 -4.69 6.52 -29.11
N GLY A 335 -5.40 5.40 -29.00
CA GLY A 335 -6.87 5.34 -29.06
C GLY A 335 -7.45 5.37 -30.48
N THR A 336 -6.60 5.39 -31.52
CA THR A 336 -7.03 5.41 -32.92
C THR A 336 -6.64 4.11 -33.66
N TRP A 337 -7.23 3.91 -34.84
CA TRP A 337 -6.87 2.78 -35.71
C TRP A 337 -5.40 2.81 -36.17
N ALA A 338 -4.79 4.00 -36.23
CA ALA A 338 -3.40 4.19 -36.62
C ALA A 338 -2.41 3.60 -35.60
N MET A 339 -2.75 3.59 -34.31
CA MET A 339 -1.96 2.88 -33.29
C MET A 339 -1.99 1.36 -33.53
N SER A 340 -3.16 0.81 -33.85
CA SER A 340 -3.29 -0.61 -34.18
C SER A 340 -2.50 -0.98 -35.45
N LEU A 341 -2.47 -0.10 -36.45
CA LEU A 341 -1.61 -0.25 -37.63
C LEU A 341 -0.12 -0.21 -37.25
N TYR A 342 0.30 0.75 -36.43
CA TYR A 342 1.69 0.84 -35.96
C TYR A 342 2.15 -0.42 -35.24
N LEU A 343 1.33 -0.98 -34.35
CA LEU A 343 1.63 -2.25 -33.67
C LEU A 343 1.72 -3.44 -34.62
N ARG A 344 0.91 -3.47 -35.71
CA ARG A 344 1.04 -4.47 -36.78
C ARG A 344 2.36 -4.35 -37.53
N LEU A 345 2.80 -3.13 -37.84
CA LEU A 345 4.09 -2.89 -38.51
C LEU A 345 5.25 -3.40 -37.64
N LEU A 346 5.17 -3.23 -36.32
CA LEU A 346 6.09 -3.81 -35.34
C LEU A 346 5.99 -5.34 -35.21
N GLY A 347 5.01 -5.97 -35.86
CA GLY A 347 4.83 -7.41 -35.96
C GLY A 347 3.78 -8.00 -35.04
N GLY A 348 2.98 -7.19 -34.33
CA GLY A 348 1.90 -7.67 -33.47
C GLY A 348 0.64 -8.09 -34.23
N ARG A 349 -0.15 -8.99 -33.63
CA ARG A 349 -1.41 -9.48 -34.18
C ARG A 349 -2.59 -8.72 -33.57
N VAL A 350 -2.72 -7.44 -33.92
CA VAL A 350 -3.71 -6.52 -33.36
C VAL A 350 -4.82 -6.24 -34.38
N SER A 351 -6.11 -6.28 -34.03
CA SER A 351 -7.19 -5.88 -34.95
C SER A 351 -7.15 -4.36 -35.24
N LEU A 352 -7.44 -3.93 -36.48
CA LEU A 352 -7.56 -2.49 -36.80
C LEU A 352 -8.75 -1.83 -36.08
N HIS A 353 -9.75 -2.62 -35.68
CA HIS A 353 -10.89 -2.16 -34.87
C HIS A 353 -10.65 -2.27 -33.37
N ALA A 354 -9.49 -2.78 -32.93
CA ALA A 354 -9.07 -2.69 -31.54
C ALA A 354 -8.71 -1.24 -31.20
N THR A 355 -9.07 -0.81 -30.00
CA THR A 355 -8.69 0.51 -29.48
C THR A 355 -7.52 0.31 -28.53
N VAL A 356 -6.32 0.71 -28.94
CA VAL A 356 -5.13 0.64 -28.09
C VAL A 356 -4.74 2.05 -27.69
N ALA A 357 -4.88 2.39 -26.40
CA ALA A 357 -4.54 3.70 -25.86
C ALA A 357 -3.49 3.53 -24.75
N VAL A 358 -2.23 3.59 -25.15
CA VAL A 358 -1.07 3.38 -24.26
C VAL A 358 -0.15 4.59 -24.34
N SER A 359 0.44 4.97 -23.20
CA SER A 359 1.39 6.08 -23.10
C SER A 359 2.82 5.68 -23.47
N GLU A 360 3.12 4.38 -23.46
CA GLU A 360 4.43 3.82 -23.77
C GLU A 360 4.27 2.65 -24.76
N PRO A 361 5.30 2.34 -25.58
CA PRO A 361 5.21 1.24 -26.53
C PRO A 361 5.27 -0.12 -25.81
N PRO A 362 4.45 -1.11 -26.20
CA PRO A 362 4.72 -2.50 -25.86
C PRO A 362 6.12 -2.88 -26.38
N LEU A 363 6.96 -3.48 -25.54
CA LEU A 363 8.33 -3.84 -25.93
C LEU A 363 8.38 -5.08 -26.82
N GLU A 364 7.40 -5.99 -26.70
CA GLU A 364 7.31 -7.23 -27.47
C GLU A 364 5.98 -7.37 -28.26
N PRO A 365 5.62 -6.42 -29.15
CA PRO A 365 4.36 -6.43 -29.90
C PRO A 365 4.11 -7.74 -30.66
N ARG A 366 5.15 -8.46 -31.12
CA ARG A 366 5.01 -9.76 -31.79
C ARG A 366 4.31 -10.84 -30.95
N LYS A 367 4.41 -10.72 -29.62
CA LYS A 367 3.82 -11.64 -28.65
C LYS A 367 2.44 -11.18 -28.17
N LEU A 368 1.95 -10.06 -28.70
CA LEU A 368 0.68 -9.46 -28.32
C LEU A 368 -0.38 -9.73 -29.40
N HIS A 369 -1.46 -10.39 -29.00
CA HIS A 369 -2.63 -10.66 -29.84
C HIS A 369 -3.82 -9.89 -29.27
N VAL A 370 -4.47 -9.07 -30.11
CA VAL A 370 -5.61 -8.25 -29.68
C VAL A 370 -6.74 -8.39 -30.70
N GLY A 371 -7.86 -8.95 -30.25
CA GLY A 371 -9.05 -9.23 -31.02
C GLY A 371 -9.85 -7.98 -31.39
N GLU A 372 -10.87 -8.18 -32.21
CA GLU A 372 -11.73 -7.09 -32.71
C GLU A 372 -12.50 -6.40 -31.58
N GLY A 373 -12.59 -5.06 -31.62
CA GLY A 373 -13.33 -4.28 -30.62
C GLY A 373 -12.77 -4.32 -29.19
N ALA A 374 -11.63 -4.96 -28.96
CA ALA A 374 -10.97 -4.98 -27.67
C ALA A 374 -10.39 -3.59 -27.32
N LEU A 375 -10.36 -3.26 -26.03
CA LEU A 375 -9.78 -2.04 -25.49
C LEU A 375 -8.57 -2.37 -24.63
N LEU A 376 -7.39 -1.94 -25.07
CA LEU A 376 -6.13 -2.15 -24.36
C LEU A 376 -5.58 -0.79 -23.88
N LEU A 377 -5.53 -0.61 -22.56
CA LEU A 377 -5.06 0.62 -21.90
C LEU A 377 -3.70 0.46 -21.19
N THR A 378 -3.04 -0.68 -21.35
CA THR A 378 -1.73 -0.97 -20.76
C THR A 378 -0.74 -1.43 -21.83
N HIS A 379 0.52 -1.07 -21.65
CA HIS A 379 1.64 -1.57 -22.45
C HIS A 379 2.35 -2.75 -21.80
N GLN A 380 2.01 -3.10 -20.56
CA GLN A 380 2.66 -4.15 -19.77
C GLN A 380 2.10 -5.54 -20.08
N ALA A 381 2.32 -5.99 -21.32
CA ALA A 381 2.11 -7.37 -21.73
C ALA A 381 3.48 -8.09 -21.75
N LEU A 382 3.71 -8.96 -20.76
CA LEU A 382 4.95 -9.68 -20.59
C LEU A 382 4.84 -11.02 -21.35
N GLY A 383 5.65 -11.22 -22.38
CA GLY A 383 5.61 -12.47 -23.16
C GLY A 383 4.35 -12.62 -24.01
N GLU A 384 3.99 -13.88 -24.32
CA GLU A 384 2.83 -14.20 -25.17
C GLU A 384 1.52 -13.92 -24.43
N CYS A 385 0.69 -13.03 -24.96
CA CYS A 385 -0.56 -12.59 -24.36
C CYS A 385 -1.67 -12.52 -25.41
N GLU A 386 -2.81 -13.13 -25.10
CA GLU A 386 -3.99 -13.14 -25.96
C GLU A 386 -5.13 -12.33 -25.33
N VAL A 387 -5.60 -11.32 -26.06
CA VAL A 387 -6.71 -10.44 -25.67
C VAL A 387 -7.85 -10.64 -26.65
N GLY A 388 -8.92 -11.30 -26.21
CA GLY A 388 -10.05 -11.72 -27.03
C GLY A 388 -10.95 -10.59 -27.49
N GLN A 389 -11.87 -10.89 -28.41
CA GLN A 389 -12.80 -9.92 -29.00
C GLN A 389 -13.63 -9.19 -27.93
N GLY A 390 -13.76 -7.86 -28.06
CA GLY A 390 -14.59 -7.03 -27.16
C GLY A 390 -14.17 -7.05 -25.67
N SER A 391 -12.97 -7.55 -25.36
CA SER A 391 -12.43 -7.57 -24.01
C SER A 391 -11.83 -6.21 -23.62
N VAL A 392 -11.61 -6.00 -22.32
CA VAL A 392 -11.03 -4.76 -21.80
C VAL A 392 -9.85 -5.09 -20.91
N VAL A 393 -8.72 -4.42 -21.12
CA VAL A 393 -7.57 -4.44 -20.22
C VAL A 393 -7.28 -3.02 -19.76
N GLY A 394 -7.48 -2.78 -18.47
CA GLY A 394 -7.40 -1.46 -17.85
C GLY A 394 -5.98 -0.90 -17.74
N ALA A 395 -5.89 0.40 -17.46
CA ALA A 395 -4.62 1.09 -17.32
C ALA A 395 -3.80 0.55 -16.14
N GLY A 396 -2.48 0.43 -16.33
CA GLY A 396 -1.56 -0.10 -15.32
C GLY A 396 -1.76 -1.58 -14.98
N ALA A 397 -2.62 -2.31 -15.70
CA ALA A 397 -2.73 -3.76 -15.58
C ALA A 397 -1.48 -4.45 -16.13
N VAL A 398 -1.12 -5.59 -15.55
CA VAL A 398 0.03 -6.40 -15.97
C VAL A 398 -0.48 -7.75 -16.46
N LEU A 399 -0.22 -8.06 -17.73
CA LEU A 399 -0.47 -9.38 -18.30
C LEU A 399 0.83 -10.19 -18.18
N LEU A 400 0.82 -11.24 -17.36
CA LEU A 400 1.94 -12.16 -17.22
C LEU A 400 2.06 -13.06 -18.47
N PRO A 401 3.21 -13.72 -18.69
CA PRO A 401 3.37 -14.62 -19.82
C PRO A 401 2.29 -15.70 -19.90
N HIS A 402 1.80 -15.93 -21.11
CA HIS A 402 0.72 -16.87 -21.45
C HIS A 402 -0.66 -16.49 -20.88
N SER A 403 -0.88 -15.21 -20.57
CA SER A 403 -2.20 -14.72 -20.17
C SER A 403 -3.20 -14.79 -21.32
N GLN A 404 -4.37 -15.34 -21.05
CA GLN A 404 -5.50 -15.40 -21.98
C GLN A 404 -6.68 -14.63 -21.41
N VAL A 405 -7.09 -13.56 -22.07
CA VAL A 405 -8.31 -12.81 -21.76
C VAL A 405 -9.34 -13.20 -22.80
N GLU A 406 -10.35 -13.99 -22.42
CA GLU A 406 -11.37 -14.47 -23.35
C GLU A 406 -12.25 -13.33 -23.89
N ALA A 407 -13.04 -13.62 -24.94
CA ALA A 407 -13.92 -12.64 -25.55
C ALA A 407 -14.87 -12.02 -24.51
N GLY A 408 -14.95 -10.69 -24.46
CA GLY A 408 -15.79 -9.95 -23.53
C GLY A 408 -15.36 -9.99 -22.05
N ALA A 409 -14.22 -10.61 -21.71
CA ALA A 409 -13.68 -10.55 -20.36
C ALA A 409 -13.06 -9.17 -20.04
N VAL A 410 -12.93 -8.84 -18.76
CA VAL A 410 -12.38 -7.55 -18.31
C VAL A 410 -11.24 -7.78 -17.32
N VAL A 411 -10.06 -7.26 -17.60
CA VAL A 411 -8.98 -7.05 -16.62
C VAL A 411 -9.06 -5.61 -16.17
N GLY A 412 -9.37 -5.39 -14.89
CA GLY A 412 -9.48 -4.06 -14.30
C GLY A 412 -8.16 -3.28 -14.36
N ALA A 413 -8.22 -1.97 -14.17
CA ALA A 413 -7.02 -1.16 -13.96
C ALA A 413 -6.23 -1.70 -12.75
N MET A 414 -4.90 -1.58 -12.79
CA MET A 414 -4.00 -2.02 -11.70
C MET A 414 -4.26 -3.47 -11.24
N SER A 415 -4.53 -4.36 -12.18
CA SER A 415 -4.79 -5.78 -11.92
C SER A 415 -3.73 -6.66 -12.60
N VAL A 416 -3.40 -7.80 -11.99
CA VAL A 416 -2.43 -8.77 -12.57
C VAL A 416 -3.19 -9.96 -13.14
N ALA A 417 -3.12 -10.15 -14.46
CA ALA A 417 -3.59 -11.36 -15.11
C ALA A 417 -2.44 -12.36 -15.21
N GLY A 418 -2.59 -13.52 -14.59
CA GLY A 418 -1.65 -14.66 -14.72
C GLY A 418 -2.33 -15.99 -14.95
N ARG A 419 -3.65 -15.97 -15.12
CA ARG A 419 -4.52 -17.12 -15.40
C ARG A 419 -5.55 -16.68 -16.44
N PRO A 420 -6.13 -17.63 -17.20
CA PRO A 420 -7.18 -17.31 -18.14
C PRO A 420 -8.36 -16.58 -17.47
N VAL A 421 -8.75 -15.43 -18.00
CA VAL A 421 -9.94 -14.68 -17.54
C VAL A 421 -11.09 -15.02 -18.48
N ARG A 422 -12.07 -15.76 -17.98
CA ARG A 422 -13.17 -16.29 -18.80
C ARG A 422 -14.15 -15.22 -19.26
N SER A 423 -14.85 -15.51 -20.35
CA SER A 423 -15.89 -14.64 -20.90
C SER A 423 -16.94 -14.28 -19.84
N GLY A 424 -17.37 -13.01 -19.84
CA GLY A 424 -18.36 -12.49 -18.88
C GLY A 424 -17.82 -12.23 -17.47
N LEU A 425 -16.56 -12.54 -17.18
CA LEU A 425 -15.92 -12.28 -15.88
C LEU A 425 -15.03 -11.04 -15.91
N GLN A 426 -14.83 -10.47 -14.73
CA GLN A 426 -13.95 -9.34 -14.48
C GLN A 426 -12.91 -9.70 -13.42
N LEU A 427 -11.62 -9.48 -13.73
CA LEU A 427 -10.50 -9.61 -12.80
C LEU A 427 -10.13 -8.25 -12.20
N VAL A 428 -9.99 -8.19 -10.87
CA VAL A 428 -9.75 -6.93 -10.14
C VAL A 428 -8.64 -7.12 -9.10
N GLY A 429 -7.61 -6.28 -9.16
CA GLY A 429 -6.54 -6.16 -8.17
C GLY A 429 -5.43 -7.21 -8.25
N ASN A 430 -4.62 -7.26 -7.18
CA ASN A 430 -3.55 -8.23 -6.97
C ASN A 430 -3.40 -8.52 -5.46
N PRO A 431 -3.62 -9.77 -4.98
CA PRO A 431 -4.03 -10.95 -5.75
C PRO A 431 -5.40 -10.74 -6.41
N GLY A 432 -5.52 -11.15 -7.68
CA GLY A 432 -6.70 -10.86 -8.49
C GLY A 432 -7.95 -11.58 -7.99
N VAL A 433 -9.02 -10.82 -7.79
CA VAL A 433 -10.36 -11.30 -7.45
C VAL A 433 -11.20 -11.35 -8.73
N ILE A 434 -11.86 -12.48 -8.98
CA ILE A 434 -12.75 -12.65 -10.12
C ILE A 434 -14.19 -12.33 -9.69
N MET A 435 -14.84 -11.45 -10.43
CA MET A 435 -16.20 -10.98 -10.19
C MET A 435 -17.06 -11.14 -11.45
N ARG A 436 -18.39 -11.22 -11.28
CA ARG A 436 -19.30 -11.08 -12.42
C ARG A 436 -19.26 -9.65 -12.93
N ARG A 437 -19.20 -9.51 -14.26
CA ARG A 437 -19.18 -8.21 -14.93
C ARG A 437 -20.49 -7.45 -14.66
N ALA A 438 -20.38 -6.22 -14.19
CA ALA A 438 -21.51 -5.31 -14.14
C ALA A 438 -21.83 -4.79 -15.56
N THR A 439 -23.01 -5.11 -16.07
CA THR A 439 -23.55 -4.59 -17.34
C THR A 439 -24.52 -3.45 -17.07
N LEU A 440 -24.57 -2.48 -17.97
CA LEU A 440 -25.67 -1.52 -17.99
C LEU A 440 -26.97 -2.27 -18.32
N GLU A 441 -27.96 -2.20 -17.42
CA GLU A 441 -29.29 -2.80 -17.64
C GLU A 441 -30.16 -1.98 -18.62
N GLN A 442 -29.79 -0.72 -18.89
CA GLN A 442 -30.53 0.17 -19.79
C GLN A 442 -29.62 0.80 -20.84
N GLU A 443 -30.01 0.70 -22.12
CA GLU A 443 -29.41 1.47 -23.20
C GLU A 443 -29.75 2.96 -23.04
N PRO A 444 -28.76 3.88 -23.05
CA PRO A 444 -29.07 5.27 -23.28
C PRO A 444 -29.67 5.42 -24.68
N ARG A 445 -30.90 5.93 -24.78
CA ARG A 445 -31.61 6.17 -26.06
C ARG A 445 -30.73 6.99 -27.01
N THR A 446 -30.11 6.34 -28.00
CA THR A 446 -29.43 7.04 -29.10
C THR A 446 -30.01 6.59 -30.44
N GLY A 447 -30.59 7.52 -31.19
CA GLY A 447 -31.19 7.26 -32.49
C GLY A 447 -30.19 6.75 -33.54
N TRP A 448 -30.69 5.89 -34.43
CA TRP A 448 -29.95 5.09 -35.42
C TRP A 448 -29.10 5.88 -36.45
N GLY A 449 -29.34 7.18 -36.63
CA GLY A 449 -28.66 8.00 -37.66
C GLY A 449 -27.18 8.37 -37.42
N ARG A 450 -26.53 7.95 -36.33
CA ARG A 450 -25.18 8.42 -35.96
C ARG A 450 -24.04 7.42 -36.21
N HIS A 451 -24.30 6.27 -36.83
CA HIS A 451 -23.27 5.24 -37.05
C HIS A 451 -22.26 5.63 -38.16
N PHE A 452 -22.72 6.30 -39.21
CA PHE A 452 -21.89 6.79 -40.32
C PHE A 452 -20.96 7.93 -39.88
N LEU A 453 -21.49 8.97 -39.22
CA LEU A 453 -20.68 10.07 -38.66
C LEU A 453 -19.60 9.57 -37.68
N ARG A 454 -19.89 8.54 -36.86
CA ARG A 454 -18.90 7.94 -35.95
C ARG A 454 -17.71 7.29 -36.68
N ARG A 455 -17.92 6.69 -37.86
CA ARG A 455 -16.83 6.12 -38.67
C ARG A 455 -15.98 7.23 -39.27
N SER A 456 -16.58 8.24 -39.90
CA SER A 456 -15.85 9.35 -40.53
C SER A 456 -15.04 10.18 -39.52
N VAL A 457 -15.60 10.46 -38.35
CA VAL A 457 -14.88 11.17 -37.27
C VAL A 457 -13.71 10.34 -36.71
N LYS A 458 -13.88 9.02 -36.55
CA LYS A 458 -12.78 8.13 -36.13
C LYS A 458 -11.65 8.05 -37.17
N CYS A 459 -11.96 8.18 -38.46
CA CYS A 459 -10.96 8.16 -39.52
C CYS A 459 -10.19 9.49 -39.62
N LEU A 460 -10.88 10.63 -39.52
CA LEU A 460 -10.23 11.96 -39.59
C LEU A 460 -9.52 12.38 -38.30
N TYR A 461 -9.95 11.90 -37.13
CA TYR A 461 -9.39 12.29 -35.84
C TYR A 461 -7.85 12.20 -35.73
N PRO A 462 -7.20 11.05 -36.02
CA PRO A 462 -5.73 10.96 -35.95
C PRO A 462 -5.01 11.88 -36.93
N LEU A 463 -5.69 12.33 -37.99
CA LEU A 463 -5.14 13.30 -38.93
C LEU A 463 -5.31 14.72 -38.39
N VAL A 464 -6.53 15.11 -38.01
CA VAL A 464 -6.86 16.52 -37.72
C VAL A 464 -6.50 16.96 -36.30
N ALA A 465 -6.66 16.12 -35.29
CA ALA A 465 -6.49 16.55 -33.89
C ALA A 465 -5.03 16.90 -33.54
N PRO A 466 -4.02 16.09 -33.90
CA PRO A 466 -2.61 16.46 -33.70
C PRO A 466 -2.24 17.74 -34.45
N MET A 467 -2.80 17.93 -35.65
CA MET A 467 -2.56 19.12 -36.48
C MET A 467 -3.10 20.39 -35.80
N LEU A 468 -4.37 20.38 -35.36
CA LEU A 468 -4.98 21.50 -34.64
C LEU A 468 -4.24 21.83 -33.33
N LEU A 469 -3.85 20.78 -32.61
CA LEU A 469 -3.13 20.91 -31.35
C LEU A 469 -1.75 21.55 -31.56
N GLN A 470 -1.05 21.19 -32.65
CA GLN A 470 0.22 21.79 -33.03
C GLN A 470 0.06 23.24 -33.51
N MET A 471 -1.02 23.57 -34.25
CA MET A 471 -1.33 24.97 -34.59
C MET A 471 -1.51 25.84 -33.33
N LEU A 472 -2.24 25.34 -32.33
CA LEU A 472 -2.44 26.04 -31.06
C LEU A 472 -1.14 26.19 -30.25
N LEU A 473 -0.25 25.21 -30.32
CA LEU A 473 1.09 25.32 -29.72
C LEU A 473 1.92 26.41 -30.43
N LEU A 474 1.88 26.47 -31.76
CA LEU A 474 2.63 27.46 -32.53
C LEU A 474 2.11 28.89 -32.28
N THR A 475 0.79 29.07 -32.21
CA THR A 475 0.21 30.40 -31.89
C THR A 475 0.54 30.87 -30.48
N THR A 476 0.77 29.95 -29.54
CA THR A 476 1.20 30.27 -28.17
C THR A 476 2.72 30.42 -28.03
N LEU A 477 3.50 29.81 -28.92
CA LEU A 477 4.95 30.01 -29.02
C LEU A 477 5.33 31.39 -29.55
N LEU A 478 4.54 31.98 -30.45
CA LEU A 478 4.83 33.29 -31.06
C LEU A 478 5.04 34.42 -30.04
N PRO A 479 4.14 34.65 -29.04
CA PRO A 479 4.38 35.63 -27.98
C PRO A 479 5.59 35.30 -27.11
N ALA A 480 5.84 34.02 -26.81
CA ALA A 480 6.98 33.61 -25.99
C ALA A 480 8.33 33.83 -26.70
N MET A 481 8.37 33.57 -28.01
CA MET A 481 9.50 33.87 -28.88
C MET A 481 9.71 35.38 -29.00
N TYR A 482 8.65 36.18 -29.10
CA TYR A 482 8.75 37.64 -29.10
C TYR A 482 9.34 38.17 -27.77
N VAL A 483 8.90 37.63 -26.63
CA VAL A 483 9.50 37.97 -25.33
C VAL A 483 10.97 37.57 -25.30
N LEU A 484 11.32 36.39 -25.83
CA LEU A 484 12.71 35.94 -25.92
C LEU A 484 13.55 36.87 -26.79
N THR A 485 13.06 37.26 -27.97
CA THR A 485 13.81 38.17 -28.88
C THR A 485 13.97 39.56 -28.30
N VAL A 486 12.95 40.12 -27.63
CA VAL A 486 13.07 41.39 -26.90
C VAL A 486 14.14 41.30 -25.79
N LEU A 487 14.15 40.19 -25.03
CA LEU A 487 15.16 39.96 -23.99
C LEU A 487 16.56 39.74 -24.57
N LEU A 488 16.69 39.12 -25.74
CA LEU A 488 17.95 38.94 -26.47
C LEU A 488 18.43 40.25 -27.14
N ASP A 489 17.54 41.11 -27.63
CA ASP A 489 17.91 42.45 -28.14
C ASP A 489 18.38 43.36 -26.99
N MET A 490 17.70 43.28 -25.83
CA MET A 490 18.20 43.90 -24.59
C MET A 490 19.58 43.34 -24.18
N LEU A 491 19.84 42.05 -24.43
CA LEU A 491 21.11 41.36 -24.15
C LEU A 491 22.24 41.88 -25.03
N VAL A 492 22.01 41.99 -26.35
CA VAL A 492 22.97 42.53 -27.33
C VAL A 492 23.33 43.99 -27.02
N ARG A 493 22.37 44.76 -26.47
CA ARG A 493 22.58 46.15 -26.06
C ARG A 493 23.21 46.31 -24.67
N SER A 494 23.30 45.25 -23.86
CA SER A 494 23.84 45.30 -22.50
C SER A 494 25.34 44.95 -22.47
N GLN A 495 26.13 45.64 -21.64
CA GLN A 495 27.56 45.30 -21.43
C GLN A 495 27.78 44.07 -20.52
N HIS A 496 26.73 43.31 -20.19
CA HIS A 496 26.82 42.15 -19.30
C HIS A 496 27.06 40.85 -20.08
N GLY A 497 27.83 39.93 -19.51
CA GLY A 497 28.24 38.69 -20.18
C GLY A 497 27.06 37.84 -20.64
N ALA A 498 27.10 37.39 -21.90
CA ALA A 498 26.03 36.65 -22.57
C ALA A 498 25.47 35.45 -21.78
N GLY A 499 26.31 34.80 -20.96
CA GLY A 499 25.91 33.66 -20.12
C GLY A 499 24.91 33.99 -19.00
N LEU A 500 25.02 35.16 -18.35
CA LEU A 500 24.11 35.54 -17.26
C LEU A 500 22.70 35.84 -17.79
N VAL A 501 22.63 36.47 -18.95
CA VAL A 501 21.36 36.91 -19.53
C VAL A 501 20.64 35.74 -20.22
N LEU A 502 21.36 34.81 -20.89
CA LEU A 502 20.80 33.52 -21.33
C LEU A 502 20.20 32.73 -20.17
N ALA A 503 20.82 32.78 -18.98
CA ALA A 503 20.33 32.12 -17.77
C ALA A 503 19.01 32.71 -17.23
N VAL A 504 18.65 33.95 -17.62
CA VAL A 504 17.40 34.62 -17.21
C VAL A 504 16.35 34.58 -18.34
N ALA A 505 16.76 34.81 -19.58
CA ALA A 505 15.88 34.92 -20.74
C ALA A 505 15.18 33.60 -21.09
N LEU A 506 15.89 32.46 -21.02
CA LEU A 506 15.32 31.15 -21.32
C LEU A 506 14.22 30.74 -20.30
N PRO A 507 14.44 30.85 -18.97
CA PRO A 507 13.36 30.65 -18.00
C PRO A 507 12.19 31.63 -18.19
N ALA A 508 12.45 32.89 -18.49
CA ALA A 508 11.41 33.89 -18.72
C ALA A 508 10.53 33.54 -19.93
N ALA A 509 11.15 33.13 -21.04
CA ALA A 509 10.44 32.68 -22.24
C ALA A 509 9.63 31.40 -21.99
N TYR A 510 10.18 30.44 -21.24
CA TYR A 510 9.47 29.22 -20.84
C TYR A 510 8.24 29.54 -19.96
N VAL A 511 8.39 30.45 -19.01
CA VAL A 511 7.28 30.93 -18.16
C VAL A 511 6.22 31.64 -19.02
N ALA A 512 6.63 32.51 -19.96
CA ALA A 512 5.73 33.18 -20.88
C ALA A 512 4.93 32.19 -21.73
N LEU A 513 5.61 31.19 -22.33
CA LEU A 513 4.97 30.10 -23.08
C LEU A 513 3.95 29.36 -22.22
N GLY A 514 4.34 28.99 -21.01
CA GLY A 514 3.48 28.32 -20.04
C GLY A 514 2.21 29.12 -19.72
N TRP A 515 2.36 30.42 -19.48
CA TRP A 515 1.23 31.32 -19.23
C TRP A 515 0.31 31.45 -20.44
N CYS A 516 0.84 31.63 -21.65
CA CYS A 516 0.04 31.69 -22.87
C CYS A 516 -0.78 30.40 -23.07
N LEU A 517 -0.18 29.24 -22.87
CA LEU A 517 -0.87 27.95 -22.94
C LEU A 517 -1.96 27.84 -21.87
N CYS A 518 -1.71 28.29 -20.64
CA CYS A 518 -2.72 28.27 -19.58
C CYS A 518 -3.89 29.22 -19.85
N LEU A 519 -3.61 30.43 -20.33
CA LEU A 519 -4.60 31.43 -20.71
C LEU A 519 -5.46 30.98 -21.90
N LEU A 520 -4.93 30.11 -22.76
CA LEU A 520 -5.68 29.46 -23.83
C LEU A 520 -6.49 28.26 -23.33
N ALA A 521 -5.88 27.39 -22.52
CA ALA A 521 -6.48 26.12 -22.09
C ALA A 521 -7.70 26.32 -21.19
N VAL A 522 -7.65 27.28 -20.25
CA VAL A 522 -8.75 27.56 -19.30
C VAL A 522 -10.06 27.94 -20.01
N PRO A 523 -10.12 28.97 -20.86
CA PRO A 523 -11.35 29.36 -21.55
C PRO A 523 -11.83 28.28 -22.53
N VAL A 524 -10.92 27.64 -23.29
CA VAL A 524 -11.27 26.54 -24.20
C VAL A 524 -11.92 25.39 -23.43
N HIS A 525 -11.36 25.00 -22.28
CA HIS A 525 -11.95 23.98 -21.44
C HIS A 525 -13.31 24.42 -20.88
N ARG A 526 -13.44 25.66 -20.38
CA ARG A 526 -14.70 26.21 -19.85
C ARG A 526 -15.80 26.22 -20.92
N LEU A 527 -15.48 26.59 -22.16
CA LEU A 527 -16.40 26.56 -23.32
C LEU A 527 -16.82 25.14 -23.67
N LEU A 528 -15.85 24.22 -23.83
CA LEU A 528 -16.10 22.85 -24.28
C LEU A 528 -16.76 22.00 -23.18
N SER A 529 -16.50 22.27 -21.89
CA SER A 529 -17.10 21.54 -20.76
C SER A 529 -18.63 21.62 -20.75
N GLY A 530 -19.22 22.74 -21.20
CA GLY A 530 -20.67 22.89 -21.34
C GLY A 530 -21.31 21.94 -22.36
N CYS A 531 -20.56 21.52 -23.39
CA CYS A 531 -21.01 20.57 -24.42
C CYS A 531 -20.88 19.11 -23.99
N VAL A 532 -20.16 18.83 -22.91
CA VAL A 532 -19.85 17.49 -22.38
C VAL A 532 -20.75 17.12 -21.20
N ASN A 533 -21.43 18.10 -20.58
CA ASN A 533 -22.39 17.89 -19.50
C ASN A 533 -23.56 16.98 -19.95
N GLY A 534 -23.53 15.74 -19.49
CA GLY A 534 -24.55 14.72 -19.69
C GLY A 534 -24.07 13.38 -19.13
N SER A 535 -24.95 12.65 -18.47
CA SER A 535 -24.63 11.42 -17.72
C SER A 535 -23.96 10.31 -18.57
N TRP A 536 -24.10 10.35 -19.90
CA TRP A 536 -23.58 9.33 -20.80
C TRP A 536 -23.13 9.91 -22.14
N CYS A 537 -21.90 9.59 -22.57
CA CYS A 537 -21.49 9.76 -23.96
C CYS A 537 -20.90 8.45 -24.51
N ALA A 538 -21.27 8.11 -25.74
CA ALA A 538 -20.68 6.95 -26.40
C ALA A 538 -19.25 7.25 -26.84
N PHE A 539 -18.38 6.26 -26.68
CA PHE A 539 -16.98 6.32 -27.09
C PHE A 539 -16.87 6.51 -28.62
N GLY A 540 -16.12 7.53 -29.03
CA GLY A 540 -16.02 7.95 -30.44
C GLY A 540 -17.16 8.82 -30.97
N SER A 541 -18.04 9.35 -30.10
CA SER A 541 -19.00 10.40 -30.49
C SER A 541 -18.32 11.78 -30.61
N VAL A 542 -18.97 12.74 -31.29
CA VAL A 542 -18.47 14.14 -31.37
C VAL A 542 -18.27 14.76 -29.99
N ARG A 543 -19.16 14.46 -29.02
CA ARG A 543 -19.00 14.90 -27.63
C ARG A 543 -17.76 14.30 -26.97
N HIS A 544 -17.53 13.00 -27.16
CA HIS A 544 -16.31 12.35 -26.68
C HIS A 544 -15.05 12.93 -27.35
N PHE A 545 -15.14 13.27 -28.64
CA PHE A 545 -14.06 13.95 -29.37
C PHE A 545 -13.73 15.32 -28.77
N LEU A 546 -14.72 16.20 -28.58
CA LEU A 546 -14.50 17.51 -27.95
C LEU A 546 -13.93 17.39 -26.53
N ALA A 547 -14.41 16.40 -25.77
CA ALA A 547 -13.91 16.09 -24.43
C ALA A 547 -12.44 15.64 -24.45
N THR A 548 -12.05 14.79 -25.40
CA THR A 548 -10.68 14.29 -25.57
C THR A 548 -9.75 15.39 -26.07
N PHE A 549 -10.22 16.24 -26.99
CA PHE A 549 -9.47 17.40 -27.48
C PHE A 549 -9.14 18.38 -26.36
N SER A 550 -10.11 18.70 -25.51
CA SER A 550 -9.87 19.53 -24.32
C SER A 550 -8.87 18.89 -23.35
N GLU A 551 -8.93 17.57 -23.15
CA GLU A 551 -7.96 16.85 -22.32
C GLU A 551 -6.55 16.86 -22.92
N GLN A 552 -6.41 16.76 -24.24
CA GLN A 552 -5.11 16.85 -24.91
C GLN A 552 -4.49 18.25 -24.75
N LEU A 553 -5.27 19.32 -24.93
CA LEU A 553 -4.80 20.70 -24.71
C LEU A 553 -4.32 20.92 -23.26
N ASN A 554 -5.07 20.39 -22.29
CA ASN A 554 -4.67 20.43 -20.88
C ASN A 554 -3.41 19.59 -20.63
N SER A 555 -3.32 18.41 -21.23
CA SER A 555 -2.17 17.51 -21.11
C SER A 555 -0.90 18.16 -21.64
N MET A 556 -0.97 18.95 -22.72
CA MET A 556 0.17 19.74 -23.19
C MET A 556 0.57 20.83 -22.22
N SER A 557 -0.40 21.57 -21.68
CA SER A 557 -0.14 22.61 -20.68
C SER A 557 0.56 22.02 -19.45
N ILE A 558 0.17 20.81 -19.05
CA ILE A 558 0.80 20.04 -17.99
C ILE A 558 2.21 19.58 -18.37
N ALA A 559 2.38 18.98 -19.54
CA ALA A 559 3.67 18.47 -19.99
C ALA A 559 4.72 19.58 -20.17
N ILE A 560 4.30 20.76 -20.64
CA ILE A 560 5.20 21.88 -20.95
C ILE A 560 5.43 22.78 -19.76
N PHE A 561 4.46 23.01 -18.86
CA PHE A 561 4.63 24.00 -17.79
C PHE A 561 4.03 23.56 -16.45
N MET A 562 2.75 23.19 -16.42
CA MET A 562 2.02 22.99 -15.18
C MET A 562 2.53 21.79 -14.36
N GLY A 563 3.20 20.83 -14.98
CA GLY A 563 3.88 19.72 -14.28
C GLY A 563 5.00 20.19 -13.35
N MET A 564 5.66 21.31 -13.66
CA MET A 564 6.63 21.96 -12.78
C MET A 564 5.97 22.62 -11.57
N ALA A 565 4.68 22.94 -11.65
CA ALA A 565 3.92 23.57 -10.58
C ALA A 565 3.24 22.58 -9.61
N PHE A 566 3.26 21.27 -9.86
CA PHE A 566 2.64 20.31 -8.92
C PHE A 566 3.23 20.45 -7.53
N GLY A 567 2.39 20.41 -6.50
CA GLY A 567 2.76 20.63 -5.11
C GLY A 567 2.85 22.10 -4.69
N SER A 568 2.58 23.04 -5.62
CA SER A 568 2.57 24.47 -5.32
C SER A 568 1.15 25.04 -5.21
N PRO A 569 0.96 26.16 -4.48
CA PRO A 569 -0.31 26.88 -4.45
C PRO A 569 -0.77 27.37 -5.83
N PHE A 570 0.17 27.62 -6.76
CA PHE A 570 -0.13 28.05 -8.12
C PHE A 570 -0.93 26.98 -8.89
N TYR A 571 -0.58 25.71 -8.71
CA TYR A 571 -1.33 24.62 -9.32
C TYR A 571 -2.76 24.51 -8.77
N ASN A 572 -2.94 24.72 -7.46
CA ASN A 572 -4.27 24.77 -6.83
C ASN A 572 -5.11 25.92 -7.40
N PHE A 573 -4.50 27.08 -7.66
CA PHE A 573 -5.17 28.21 -8.33
C PHE A 573 -5.58 27.87 -9.76
N TRP A 574 -4.70 27.26 -10.55
CA TRP A 574 -5.01 26.85 -11.92
C TRP A 574 -6.16 25.83 -11.95
N LEU A 575 -6.18 24.83 -11.06
CA LEU A 575 -7.29 23.87 -10.95
C LEU A 575 -8.63 24.56 -10.61
N LYS A 576 -8.63 25.60 -9.77
CA LYS A 576 -9.83 26.42 -9.50
C LYS A 576 -10.27 27.19 -10.75
N ALA A 577 -9.33 27.75 -11.52
CA ALA A 577 -9.61 28.41 -12.78
C ALA A 577 -10.25 27.44 -13.80
N MET A 578 -9.85 26.16 -13.79
CA MET A 578 -10.49 25.10 -14.58
C MET A 578 -11.90 24.71 -14.10
N GLY A 579 -12.28 25.07 -12.87
CA GLY A 579 -13.63 24.89 -12.32
C GLY A 579 -13.74 23.92 -11.15
N SER A 580 -12.62 23.42 -10.62
CA SER A 580 -12.62 22.52 -9.46
C SER A 580 -12.74 23.23 -8.12
N ASN A 581 -13.20 22.50 -7.12
CA ASN A 581 -13.29 22.99 -5.74
C ASN A 581 -12.13 22.41 -4.91
N VAL A 582 -10.95 23.01 -5.02
CA VAL A 582 -9.72 22.55 -4.35
C VAL A 582 -9.33 23.52 -3.24
N ALA A 583 -9.05 23.02 -2.04
CA ALA A 583 -8.56 23.85 -0.95
C ALA A 583 -7.15 24.42 -1.26
N SER A 584 -6.85 25.63 -0.77
CA SER A 584 -5.57 26.30 -1.05
C SER A 584 -4.36 25.59 -0.42
N ASP A 585 -4.58 24.93 0.71
CA ASP A 585 -3.60 24.20 1.52
C ASP A 585 -3.48 22.71 1.15
N ALA A 586 -4.18 22.26 0.10
CA ALA A 586 -4.06 20.89 -0.39
C ALA A 586 -2.71 20.67 -1.11
N LEU A 587 -2.02 19.58 -0.80
CA LEU A 587 -0.77 19.19 -1.46
C LEU A 587 -1.06 18.23 -2.61
N LEU A 588 -0.93 18.70 -3.85
CA LEU A 588 -1.24 17.91 -5.05
C LEU A 588 0.00 17.68 -5.91
N LEU A 589 0.59 16.49 -5.85
CA LEU A 589 1.81 16.12 -6.57
C LEU A 589 1.55 15.41 -7.91
N THR A 590 0.29 15.29 -8.34
CA THR A 590 -0.13 14.57 -9.54
C THR A 590 -1.04 15.42 -10.44
N ALA A 591 -1.12 15.03 -11.71
CA ALA A 591 -2.10 15.54 -12.65
C ALA A 591 -3.50 15.03 -12.30
N VAL A 592 -4.52 15.88 -12.48
CA VAL A 592 -5.91 15.44 -12.39
C VAL A 592 -6.50 15.34 -13.79
N ALA A 593 -7.09 14.19 -14.10
CA ALA A 593 -7.67 13.93 -15.41
C ALA A 593 -9.20 13.99 -15.35
N GLY A 594 -9.81 14.61 -16.37
CA GLY A 594 -11.26 14.59 -16.56
C GLY A 594 -11.96 15.91 -16.28
N ASP A 595 -13.15 15.82 -15.69
CA ASP A 595 -14.03 16.97 -15.45
C ASP A 595 -13.67 17.66 -14.14
N TYR A 596 -13.00 18.80 -14.25
CA TYR A 596 -12.57 19.59 -13.08
C TYR A 596 -13.77 20.06 -12.24
N ARG A 597 -14.96 20.30 -12.81
CA ARG A 597 -16.15 20.71 -12.04
C ARG A 597 -16.67 19.61 -11.11
N ALA A 598 -16.37 18.36 -11.44
CA ALA A 598 -16.75 17.20 -10.65
C ALA A 598 -15.70 16.84 -9.57
N LEU A 599 -14.60 17.61 -9.48
CA LEU A 599 -13.50 17.41 -8.54
C LEU A 599 -13.65 18.33 -7.32
N THR A 600 -13.62 17.74 -6.13
CA THR A 600 -13.54 18.46 -4.85
C THR A 600 -12.40 17.90 -4.00
N ILE A 601 -11.55 18.76 -3.46
CA ILE A 601 -10.42 18.38 -2.59
C ILE A 601 -10.44 19.26 -1.34
N GLY A 602 -10.61 18.65 -0.17
CA GLY A 602 -10.73 19.33 1.11
C GLY A 602 -9.42 19.89 1.67
N ARG A 603 -9.54 20.71 2.73
CA ARG A 603 -8.40 21.33 3.43
C ARG A 603 -7.43 20.29 3.99
N GLY A 604 -6.13 20.56 3.94
CA GLY A 604 -5.07 19.67 4.41
C GLY A 604 -5.01 18.30 3.72
N ALA A 605 -5.74 18.09 2.61
CA ALA A 605 -5.67 16.85 1.86
C ALA A 605 -4.33 16.75 1.10
N SER A 606 -3.79 15.55 0.98
CA SER A 606 -2.59 15.28 0.20
C SER A 606 -2.86 14.22 -0.86
N VAL A 607 -2.36 14.45 -2.06
CA VAL A 607 -2.44 13.53 -3.20
C VAL A 607 -1.04 13.39 -3.74
N ASP A 608 -0.44 12.22 -3.52
CA ASP A 608 0.93 11.93 -3.93
C ASP A 608 1.02 11.70 -5.45
N LYS A 609 2.24 11.63 -5.97
CA LYS A 609 2.53 11.45 -7.40
C LYS A 609 1.85 10.21 -7.95
N GLU A 610 1.50 10.25 -9.24
CA GLU A 610 0.88 9.13 -9.97
C GLU A 610 -0.42 8.60 -9.37
N ALA A 611 -0.96 9.24 -8.33
CA ALA A 611 -2.31 8.99 -7.93
C ALA A 611 -3.25 9.38 -9.08
N VAL A 612 -4.21 8.52 -9.37
CA VAL A 612 -5.16 8.72 -10.47
C VAL A 612 -6.47 9.23 -9.87
N LEU A 613 -6.76 10.51 -10.11
CA LEU A 613 -8.06 11.10 -9.84
C LEU A 613 -8.82 11.19 -11.16
N SER A 614 -9.86 10.37 -11.33
CA SER A 614 -10.65 10.34 -12.57
C SER A 614 -12.14 10.53 -12.27
N CYS A 615 -12.71 11.61 -12.78
CA CYS A 615 -14.15 11.89 -12.75
C CYS A 615 -14.93 11.10 -13.83
N ARG A 616 -14.27 10.18 -14.56
CA ARG A 616 -14.86 9.42 -15.65
C ARG A 616 -14.76 7.93 -15.40
N ARG A 617 -15.86 7.23 -15.66
CA ARG A 617 -15.97 5.77 -15.65
C ARG A 617 -16.24 5.27 -17.06
N LEU A 618 -15.42 4.34 -17.53
CA LEU A 618 -15.67 3.65 -18.79
C LEU A 618 -16.50 2.40 -18.52
N LEU A 619 -17.61 2.25 -19.25
CA LEU A 619 -18.54 1.14 -19.13
C LEU A 619 -18.75 0.52 -20.51
N PRO A 620 -18.74 -0.81 -20.64
CA PRO A 620 -19.08 -1.43 -21.90
C PRO A 620 -20.58 -1.35 -22.16
N GLY A 621 -20.94 -1.08 -23.41
CA GLY A 621 -22.32 -1.03 -23.88
C GLY A 621 -22.97 -2.43 -23.99
N PRO A 622 -24.31 -2.48 -24.00
CA PRO A 622 -25.05 -3.72 -24.23
C PRO A 622 -24.81 -4.27 -25.65
N LYS A 623 -24.87 -5.60 -25.79
CA LYS A 623 -24.76 -6.34 -27.07
C LYS A 623 -23.56 -5.98 -27.97
N GLY A 624 -22.43 -5.56 -27.38
CA GLY A 624 -21.22 -5.23 -28.14
C GLY A 624 -21.25 -3.88 -28.88
N ALA A 625 -22.19 -2.99 -28.55
CA ALA A 625 -22.35 -1.66 -29.17
C ALA A 625 -21.21 -0.64 -28.89
N GLY A 626 -20.06 -1.09 -28.39
CA GLY A 626 -18.91 -0.27 -28.02
C GLY A 626 -18.88 0.14 -26.54
N PHE A 627 -18.10 1.17 -26.20
CA PHE A 627 -17.92 1.67 -24.83
C PHE A 627 -18.68 2.97 -24.61
N TYR A 628 -19.06 3.25 -23.36
CA TYR A 628 -19.67 4.48 -22.90
C TYR A 628 -18.82 5.09 -21.80
N VAL A 629 -18.74 6.41 -21.79
CA VAL A 629 -18.09 7.19 -20.72
C VAL A 629 -19.18 7.83 -19.89
N CYS A 630 -19.17 7.53 -18.60
CA CYS A 630 -20.04 8.08 -17.58
C CYS A 630 -19.24 9.09 -16.76
N GLN A 631 -19.82 10.25 -16.47
CA GLN A 631 -19.21 11.25 -15.59
C GLN A 631 -19.71 11.05 -14.16
N SER A 632 -18.81 11.23 -13.20
CA SER A 632 -19.11 11.09 -11.77
C SER A 632 -18.18 11.95 -10.95
N ARG A 633 -18.60 12.32 -9.74
CA ARG A 633 -17.82 13.15 -8.85
C ARG A 633 -16.65 12.39 -8.23
N VAL A 634 -15.57 13.13 -7.96
CA VAL A 634 -14.44 12.70 -7.15
C VAL A 634 -14.30 13.68 -5.99
N VAL A 635 -14.41 13.17 -4.76
CA VAL A 635 -14.29 13.99 -3.54
C VAL A 635 -13.17 13.45 -2.67
N ILE A 636 -12.16 14.27 -2.41
CA ILE A 636 -11.13 13.98 -1.41
C ILE A 636 -11.48 14.73 -0.12
N GLY A 637 -11.74 13.99 0.96
CA GLY A 637 -12.14 14.56 2.24
C GLY A 637 -11.04 15.42 2.88
N PRO A 638 -11.39 16.34 3.81
CA PRO A 638 -10.41 17.15 4.53
C PRO A 638 -9.42 16.28 5.32
N GLY A 639 -8.14 16.61 5.26
CA GLY A 639 -7.05 15.90 5.93
C GLY A 639 -6.76 14.50 5.38
N SER A 640 -7.38 14.11 4.27
CA SER A 640 -7.22 12.78 3.69
C SER A 640 -5.99 12.70 2.79
N SER A 641 -5.37 11.52 2.73
CA SER A 641 -4.15 11.27 1.98
C SER A 641 -4.37 10.17 0.94
N VAL A 642 -4.15 10.49 -0.33
CA VAL A 642 -4.16 9.52 -1.44
C VAL A 642 -2.72 9.23 -1.80
N SER A 643 -2.27 8.01 -1.49
CA SER A 643 -0.86 7.64 -1.65
C SER A 643 -0.46 7.41 -3.11
N HIS A 644 0.84 7.23 -3.31
CA HIS A 644 1.46 7.02 -4.61
C HIS A 644 0.81 5.88 -5.42
N SER A 645 0.54 6.13 -6.71
CA SER A 645 -0.13 5.17 -7.61
C SER A 645 -1.48 4.64 -7.11
N ALA A 646 -2.12 5.28 -6.13
CA ALA A 646 -3.48 4.93 -5.72
C ALA A 646 -4.51 5.61 -6.63
N ALA A 647 -5.71 5.05 -6.76
CA ALA A 647 -6.72 5.58 -7.68
C ALA A 647 -8.05 5.90 -6.99
N VAL A 648 -8.60 7.08 -7.25
CA VAL A 648 -9.97 7.44 -6.90
C VAL A 648 -10.71 7.70 -8.19
N VAL A 649 -11.45 6.70 -8.65
CA VAL A 649 -12.17 6.74 -9.93
C VAL A 649 -13.66 6.83 -9.62
N ALA A 650 -14.27 7.99 -9.91
CA ALA A 650 -15.69 8.22 -9.66
C ALA A 650 -16.12 7.92 -8.21
N GLY A 651 -15.25 8.14 -7.23
CA GLY A 651 -15.45 7.77 -5.84
C GLY A 651 -15.05 8.88 -4.87
N GLU A 652 -15.31 8.65 -3.59
CA GLU A 652 -15.12 9.65 -2.54
C GLU A 652 -14.28 9.11 -1.38
N THR A 653 -13.56 9.99 -0.69
CA THR A 653 -12.87 9.67 0.56
C THR A 653 -13.47 10.49 1.71
N GLY A 654 -13.73 9.85 2.85
CA GLY A 654 -14.14 10.53 4.09
C GLY A 654 -12.99 11.37 4.64
N SER A 655 -13.25 12.24 5.61
CA SER A 655 -12.21 13.07 6.24
C SER A 655 -11.16 12.22 6.96
N LEU A 656 -9.90 12.69 7.01
CA LEU A 656 -8.78 12.04 7.69
C LEU A 656 -8.57 10.57 7.28
N SER A 657 -8.92 10.22 6.04
CA SER A 657 -8.72 8.86 5.52
C SER A 657 -7.44 8.77 4.69
N THR A 658 -6.79 7.62 4.69
CA THR A 658 -5.56 7.36 3.94
C THR A 658 -5.80 6.19 2.99
N LEU A 659 -5.73 6.43 1.68
CA LEU A 659 -5.72 5.37 0.68
C LEU A 659 -4.27 4.97 0.42
N ALA A 660 -3.91 3.72 0.70
CA ALA A 660 -2.57 3.17 0.54
C ALA A 660 -2.13 3.10 -0.93
N PRO A 661 -0.82 2.96 -1.21
CA PRO A 661 -0.34 2.73 -2.57
C PRO A 661 -0.99 1.50 -3.22
N LEU A 662 -1.03 1.50 -4.55
CA LEU A 662 -1.64 0.42 -5.35
C LEU A 662 -3.09 0.06 -4.99
N SER A 663 -3.80 0.97 -4.32
CA SER A 663 -5.17 0.76 -3.85
C SER A 663 -6.13 1.67 -4.60
N ALA A 664 -7.38 1.25 -4.79
CA ALA A 664 -8.34 2.09 -5.51
C ALA A 664 -9.73 2.12 -4.88
N VAL A 665 -10.35 3.30 -4.85
CA VAL A 665 -11.75 3.47 -4.46
C VAL A 665 -12.64 3.11 -5.64
N ALA A 666 -13.62 2.24 -5.40
CA ALA A 666 -14.54 1.81 -6.43
C ALA A 666 -15.49 2.95 -6.84
N PRO A 667 -15.98 2.96 -8.10
CA PRO A 667 -16.95 3.96 -8.55
C PRO A 667 -18.21 3.99 -7.68
N SER A 668 -18.71 5.19 -7.41
CA SER A 668 -19.90 5.46 -6.59
C SER A 668 -19.80 4.97 -5.15
N THR A 669 -18.58 4.73 -4.65
CA THR A 669 -18.33 4.36 -3.26
C THR A 669 -17.60 5.48 -2.51
N ARG A 670 -17.79 5.51 -1.19
CA ARG A 670 -17.14 6.46 -0.29
C ARG A 670 -16.35 5.70 0.77
N LEU A 671 -15.06 5.99 0.89
CA LEU A 671 -14.28 5.51 2.04
C LEU A 671 -14.80 6.20 3.31
N PRO A 672 -15.02 5.46 4.43
CA PRO A 672 -15.43 6.08 5.68
C PRO A 672 -14.36 7.06 6.20
N ALA A 673 -14.79 8.05 6.99
CA ALA A 673 -13.87 8.96 7.66
C ALA A 673 -12.95 8.21 8.63
N GLN A 674 -11.75 8.75 8.87
CA GLN A 674 -10.73 8.17 9.76
C GLN A 674 -10.46 6.70 9.43
N THR A 675 -10.20 6.39 8.16
CA THR A 675 -9.85 5.03 7.74
C THR A 675 -8.55 4.98 6.96
N PHE A 676 -7.77 3.92 7.15
CA PHE A 676 -6.70 3.50 6.25
C PHE A 676 -7.24 2.42 5.31
N ALA A 677 -7.17 2.60 4.00
CA ALA A 677 -7.69 1.66 3.02
C ALA A 677 -6.58 1.07 2.15
N VAL A 678 -6.54 -0.24 1.95
CA VAL A 678 -5.56 -0.92 1.09
C VAL A 678 -6.18 -2.00 0.20
N GLY A 679 -5.67 -2.13 -1.02
CA GLY A 679 -6.05 -3.14 -1.99
C GLY A 679 -7.08 -2.68 -3.01
N LEU A 680 -7.47 -3.63 -3.87
CA LEU A 680 -8.46 -3.44 -4.92
C LEU A 680 -9.26 -4.75 -5.07
N PRO A 681 -10.52 -4.83 -4.58
CA PRO A 681 -11.28 -3.78 -3.90
C PRO A 681 -10.63 -3.35 -2.56
N PRO A 682 -10.83 -2.08 -2.14
CA PRO A 682 -10.13 -1.52 -0.99
C PRO A 682 -10.72 -2.07 0.32
N GLN A 683 -9.87 -2.61 1.18
CA GLN A 683 -10.22 -2.97 2.55
C GLN A 683 -9.92 -1.77 3.46
N ALA A 684 -10.95 -1.21 4.12
CA ALA A 684 -10.81 -0.07 5.02
C ALA A 684 -10.64 -0.51 6.48
N PHE A 685 -9.72 0.14 7.19
CA PHE A 685 -9.36 -0.07 8.59
C PHE A 685 -9.51 1.23 9.37
N PRO A 686 -10.04 1.26 10.60
CA PRO A 686 -10.08 2.49 11.40
C PRO A 686 -8.68 3.08 11.64
N TRP A 687 -8.55 4.40 11.57
CA TRP A 687 -7.29 5.12 11.75
C TRP A 687 -6.97 5.24 13.25
N SER A 688 -5.79 4.77 13.65
CA SER A 688 -5.21 4.95 14.98
C SER A 688 -3.72 5.22 14.82
N LYS A 689 -3.20 6.26 15.49
CA LYS A 689 -1.77 6.62 15.52
C LYS A 689 -0.87 5.50 16.08
N ALA A 690 -1.43 4.42 16.64
CA ALA A 690 -0.73 3.35 17.33
C ALA A 690 -1.05 1.91 16.85
N SER A 691 -1.76 1.71 15.73
CA SER A 691 -2.27 0.37 15.38
C SER A 691 -1.94 -0.06 13.94
N LEU A 692 -0.76 -0.66 13.75
CA LEU A 692 -0.52 -1.58 12.60
C LEU A 692 -0.84 -3.02 12.94
N VAL A 693 -1.64 -3.23 13.98
CA VAL A 693 -2.28 -4.50 14.19
C VAL A 693 -3.79 -4.32 14.27
N LYS A 694 -4.47 -5.12 13.46
CA LYS A 694 -5.88 -5.12 13.14
C LYS A 694 -6.73 -5.40 14.39
N PRO A 695 -7.71 -4.58 14.79
CA PRO A 695 -8.94 -5.10 15.37
C PRO A 695 -9.73 -5.77 14.24
N SER A 696 -10.16 -7.04 14.38
CA SER A 696 -10.94 -7.66 13.30
C SER A 696 -12.20 -6.81 13.00
N ALA A 697 -12.47 -6.60 11.71
CA ALA A 697 -13.66 -5.91 11.21
C ALA A 697 -14.98 -6.68 11.47
N ARG A 698 -14.94 -7.74 12.28
CA ARG A 698 -16.14 -8.46 12.68
C ARG A 698 -16.89 -7.57 13.68
N PRO A 699 -18.18 -7.24 13.46
CA PRO A 699 -18.97 -6.68 14.53
C PRO A 699 -18.90 -7.65 15.72
N LEU A 700 -18.67 -7.13 16.94
CA LEU A 700 -18.82 -7.96 18.13
C LEU A 700 -20.21 -8.62 18.04
N PRO A 701 -20.31 -9.96 18.17
CA PRO A 701 -21.58 -10.63 18.42
C PRO A 701 -22.36 -9.86 19.47
N ARG A 702 -23.70 -9.86 19.39
CA ARG A 702 -24.52 -9.10 20.34
C ARG A 702 -24.16 -9.45 21.80
N GLU A 703 -23.73 -10.68 22.06
CA GLU A 703 -23.30 -11.14 23.38
C GLU A 703 -21.94 -10.59 23.84
N LEU A 704 -21.06 -10.15 22.92
CA LEU A 704 -19.74 -9.58 23.23
C LEU A 704 -19.72 -8.05 23.16
N ARG A 705 -20.76 -7.41 22.57
CA ARG A 705 -20.92 -5.95 22.63
C ARG A 705 -21.20 -5.58 24.08
N PRO A 706 -20.38 -4.74 24.75
CA PRO A 706 -20.61 -4.40 26.14
C PRO A 706 -21.97 -3.69 26.26
N PRO A 707 -23.02 -4.33 26.83
CA PRO A 707 -24.26 -3.65 27.13
C PRO A 707 -24.10 -3.12 28.55
N ILE A 708 -23.95 -1.81 28.73
CA ILE A 708 -24.10 -1.14 30.04
C ILE A 708 -23.35 -1.88 31.18
N LEU A 709 -22.03 -1.67 31.24
CA LEU A 709 -21.18 -1.61 32.45
C LEU A 709 -21.58 -2.47 33.67
N LEU A 710 -21.55 -3.81 33.55
CA LEU A 710 -21.83 -4.79 34.64
C LEU A 710 -23.32 -5.17 34.77
N PRO A 711 -23.68 -6.47 34.93
CA PRO A 711 -25.07 -6.87 35.15
C PRO A 711 -25.71 -6.10 36.31
N ILE A 712 -26.94 -5.59 36.11
CA ILE A 712 -27.63 -4.71 37.06
C ILE A 712 -27.65 -5.28 38.49
N PHE A 713 -27.81 -6.59 38.64
CA PHE A 713 -27.82 -7.22 39.96
C PHE A 713 -26.48 -7.10 40.69
N VAL A 714 -25.36 -7.18 39.98
CA VAL A 714 -24.01 -7.00 40.54
C VAL A 714 -23.79 -5.53 40.88
N SER A 715 -24.12 -4.61 39.96
CA SER A 715 -23.97 -3.17 40.21
C SER A 715 -24.82 -2.72 41.41
N ARG A 716 -26.05 -3.23 41.55
CA ARG A 716 -26.90 -3.01 42.74
C ARG A 716 -26.30 -3.61 44.00
N ALA A 717 -25.65 -4.77 43.92
CA ALA A 717 -24.99 -5.39 45.07
C ALA A 717 -23.80 -4.53 45.54
N ILE A 718 -23.00 -4.01 44.61
CA ILE A 718 -21.89 -3.08 44.92
C ILE A 718 -22.43 -1.77 45.49
N GLY A 719 -23.47 -1.18 44.90
CA GLY A 719 -24.07 0.06 45.39
C GLY A 719 -24.74 -0.04 46.77
N ARG A 720 -25.15 -1.24 47.19
CA ARG A 720 -25.70 -1.53 48.54
C ARG A 720 -24.65 -1.98 49.54
N MET A 721 -23.42 -2.21 49.08
CA MET A 721 -22.32 -2.65 49.91
C MET A 721 -21.97 -1.54 50.92
N LYS A 722 -22.04 -1.86 52.21
CA LYS A 722 -21.51 -0.97 53.24
C LYS A 722 -20.00 -1.19 53.33
N VAL A 723 -19.20 -0.15 53.08
CA VAL A 723 -17.77 -0.14 53.39
C VAL A 723 -17.65 -0.05 54.91
N LEU A 724 -17.47 -1.19 55.57
CA LEU A 724 -17.20 -1.21 57.01
C LEU A 724 -15.78 -0.67 57.23
N GLN A 725 -15.64 0.43 57.98
CA GLN A 725 -14.35 0.98 58.37
C GLN A 725 -13.61 -0.05 59.22
N GLY A 726 -12.43 -0.46 58.75
CA GLY A 726 -11.59 -1.49 59.39
C GLY A 726 -12.03 -2.90 59.04
N LEU A 727 -11.46 -3.47 57.98
CA LEU A 727 -11.34 -4.93 57.90
C LEU A 727 -10.55 -5.34 59.15
N GLN A 728 -11.21 -5.93 60.16
CA GLN A 728 -10.49 -6.42 61.32
C GLN A 728 -9.45 -7.45 60.83
N ALA A 729 -8.18 -7.11 61.02
CA ALA A 729 -7.08 -8.05 60.86
C ALA A 729 -7.30 -9.17 61.89
N GLY A 730 -7.38 -10.41 61.42
CA GLY A 730 -7.53 -11.54 62.32
C GLY A 730 -7.40 -12.89 61.63
N GLU A 731 -8.05 -13.10 60.49
CA GLU A 731 -8.00 -14.39 59.80
C GLU A 731 -8.09 -14.26 58.28
N PHE A 732 -7.20 -14.93 57.55
CA PHE A 732 -7.29 -15.11 56.11
C PHE A 732 -7.95 -16.47 55.81
N ALA A 733 -9.20 -16.40 55.37
CA ALA A 733 -10.03 -17.56 55.05
C ALA A 733 -10.59 -17.43 53.61
N PRO A 734 -9.80 -17.75 52.57
CA PRO A 734 -10.21 -17.58 51.18
C PRO A 734 -11.20 -18.66 50.69
N LEU A 735 -12.08 -18.26 49.77
CA LEU A 735 -12.85 -19.17 48.93
C LEU A 735 -12.13 -19.35 47.58
N VAL A 736 -11.72 -20.57 47.28
CA VAL A 736 -11.12 -20.95 46.00
C VAL A 736 -12.14 -21.70 45.16
N THR A 737 -12.35 -21.24 43.94
CA THR A 737 -13.13 -21.99 42.93
C THR A 737 -12.18 -22.70 41.97
N GLY A 738 -12.60 -23.82 41.41
CA GLY A 738 -11.74 -24.61 40.53
C GLY A 738 -10.63 -25.34 41.29
N SER A 739 -10.79 -25.53 42.61
CA SER A 739 -9.84 -26.20 43.51
C SER A 739 -9.54 -27.66 43.15
N THR A 740 -10.33 -28.27 42.27
CA THR A 740 -10.08 -29.62 41.73
C THR A 740 -9.31 -29.60 40.41
N GLY A 741 -9.24 -28.45 39.72
CA GLY A 741 -8.46 -28.24 38.51
C GLY A 741 -6.97 -28.07 38.79
N PHE A 742 -6.12 -28.11 37.75
CA PHE A 742 -4.65 -28.16 37.88
C PHE A 742 -4.04 -26.97 38.63
N LEU A 743 -4.31 -25.75 38.17
CA LEU A 743 -3.84 -24.54 38.85
C LEU A 743 -4.55 -24.35 40.18
N GLY A 744 -5.87 -24.54 40.23
CA GLY A 744 -6.66 -24.32 41.45
C GLY A 744 -6.24 -25.20 42.63
N ARG A 745 -5.98 -26.50 42.41
CA ARG A 745 -5.44 -27.38 43.47
C ARG A 745 -4.06 -26.95 43.97
N SER A 746 -3.25 -26.39 43.07
CA SER A 746 -1.91 -25.90 43.40
C SER A 746 -1.97 -24.58 44.16
N ILE A 747 -2.92 -23.69 43.83
CA ILE A 747 -3.23 -22.49 44.62
C ILE A 747 -3.67 -22.90 46.03
N VAL A 748 -4.56 -23.89 46.15
CA VAL A 748 -4.99 -24.41 47.45
C VAL A 748 -3.79 -24.94 48.25
N ALA A 749 -2.91 -25.73 47.63
CA ALA A 749 -1.69 -26.19 48.29
C ALA A 749 -0.81 -25.02 48.80
N ALA A 750 -0.58 -24.01 47.95
CA ALA A 750 0.20 -22.84 48.32
C ALA A 750 -0.45 -21.99 49.44
N LEU A 751 -1.79 -21.91 49.48
CA LEU A 751 -2.51 -21.22 50.55
C LEU A 751 -2.41 -21.96 51.89
N LEU A 752 -2.48 -23.30 51.87
CA LEU A 752 -2.35 -24.15 53.06
C LEU A 752 -0.95 -24.11 53.69
N GLU A 753 0.08 -23.78 52.91
CA GLU A 753 1.44 -23.54 53.41
C GLU A 753 1.56 -22.19 54.16
N SER A 754 0.64 -21.25 53.95
CA SER A 754 0.69 -19.93 54.57
C SER A 754 0.19 -19.98 56.02
N ARG A 755 1.03 -19.54 56.96
CA ARG A 755 0.66 -19.41 58.38
C ARG A 755 -0.49 -18.42 58.64
N ALA A 756 -0.75 -17.51 57.71
CA ALA A 756 -1.87 -16.57 57.81
C ALA A 756 -3.23 -17.24 57.52
N CYS A 757 -3.23 -18.39 56.84
CA CYS A 757 -4.44 -19.03 56.36
C CYS A 757 -5.10 -19.89 57.45
N SER A 758 -6.28 -19.48 57.94
CA SER A 758 -7.03 -20.24 58.97
C SER A 758 -7.96 -21.30 58.38
N ARG A 759 -8.43 -21.12 57.14
CA ARG A 759 -9.35 -22.04 56.45
C ARG A 759 -9.33 -21.78 54.94
N VAL A 760 -9.46 -22.81 54.11
CA VAL A 760 -9.69 -22.64 52.67
C VAL A 760 -11.02 -23.27 52.28
N PHE A 761 -11.97 -22.43 51.87
CA PHE A 761 -13.25 -22.88 51.35
C PHE A 761 -13.10 -23.25 49.88
N CYS A 762 -13.64 -24.40 49.48
CA CYS A 762 -13.52 -24.93 48.12
C CYS A 762 -14.91 -25.14 47.50
N LEU A 763 -15.36 -24.20 46.67
CA LEU A 763 -16.63 -24.36 45.96
C LEU A 763 -16.48 -25.36 44.81
N VAL A 764 -17.17 -26.49 44.90
CA VAL A 764 -17.07 -27.59 43.92
C VAL A 764 -18.44 -28.18 43.60
N ARG A 765 -18.61 -28.66 42.36
CA ARG A 765 -19.79 -29.43 41.96
C ARG A 765 -19.69 -30.84 42.57
N ALA A 766 -20.67 -31.24 43.34
CA ALA A 766 -20.78 -32.58 43.93
C ALA A 766 -22.24 -32.90 44.24
N ALA A 767 -22.58 -34.19 44.37
CA ALA A 767 -23.93 -34.62 44.72
C ALA A 767 -24.30 -34.23 46.16
N ASP A 768 -23.33 -34.27 47.07
CA ASP A 768 -23.52 -33.98 48.49
C ASP A 768 -22.20 -33.41 49.11
N PRO A 769 -22.25 -32.88 50.35
CA PRO A 769 -21.07 -32.34 51.03
C PRO A 769 -19.94 -33.34 51.26
N ALA A 770 -20.22 -34.62 51.50
CA ALA A 770 -19.19 -35.63 51.74
C ALA A 770 -18.41 -35.94 50.45
N ALA A 771 -19.11 -36.08 49.33
CA ALA A 771 -18.54 -36.21 48.00
C ALA A 771 -17.72 -34.95 47.62
N ALA A 772 -18.21 -33.75 47.98
CA ALA A 772 -17.47 -32.50 47.79
C ALA A 772 -16.15 -32.52 48.55
N GLN A 773 -16.19 -32.88 49.85
CA GLN A 773 -15.04 -32.94 50.73
C GLN A 773 -13.99 -33.93 50.22
N HIS A 774 -14.43 -35.14 49.85
CA HIS A 774 -13.56 -36.17 49.29
C HIS A 774 -12.86 -35.69 48.01
N ARG A 775 -13.60 -35.09 47.06
CA ARG A 775 -13.02 -34.57 45.80
C ARG A 775 -11.96 -33.51 46.03
N VAL A 776 -12.20 -32.59 46.97
CA VAL A 776 -11.26 -31.49 47.28
C VAL A 776 -10.01 -32.02 47.95
N ILE A 777 -10.16 -32.92 48.94
CA ILE A 777 -9.02 -33.55 49.63
C ILE A 777 -8.15 -34.32 48.64
N GLU A 778 -8.75 -35.14 47.77
CA GLU A 778 -7.99 -35.91 46.77
C GLU A 778 -7.28 -35.00 45.76
N ALA A 779 -7.91 -33.90 45.34
CA ALA A 779 -7.24 -32.92 44.48
C ALA A 779 -6.07 -32.22 45.19
N ALA A 780 -6.23 -31.83 46.46
CA ALA A 780 -5.18 -31.20 47.24
C ALA A 780 -3.99 -32.14 47.47
N LYS A 781 -4.23 -33.43 47.78
CA LYS A 781 -3.18 -34.46 47.87
C LYS A 781 -2.39 -34.59 46.57
N LYS A 782 -3.05 -34.57 45.41
CA LYS A 782 -2.38 -34.60 44.09
C LYS A 782 -1.48 -33.39 43.84
N ALA A 783 -1.71 -32.28 44.53
CA ALA A 783 -0.86 -31.09 44.49
C ALA A 783 0.26 -31.11 45.54
N GLY A 784 0.35 -32.17 46.37
CA GLY A 784 1.31 -32.26 47.47
C GLY A 784 0.91 -31.44 48.70
N ALA A 785 -0.35 -31.03 48.83
CA ALA A 785 -0.79 -30.19 49.93
C ALA A 785 -0.74 -30.91 51.29
N THR A 786 -0.27 -30.19 52.31
CA THR A 786 -0.36 -30.56 53.73
C THR A 786 -1.52 -29.80 54.41
N HIS A 787 -1.72 -29.96 55.73
CA HIS A 787 -2.75 -29.24 56.50
C HIS A 787 -4.19 -29.37 55.96
N LEU A 788 -4.54 -30.53 55.40
CA LEU A 788 -5.83 -30.80 54.76
C LEU A 788 -7.06 -30.59 55.68
N HIS A 789 -6.87 -30.59 57.00
CA HIS A 789 -7.91 -30.30 57.99
C HIS A 789 -8.45 -28.86 57.91
N LEU A 790 -7.71 -27.94 57.27
CA LEU A 790 -8.15 -26.56 57.01
C LEU A 790 -9.05 -26.44 55.77
N LEU A 791 -9.26 -27.52 55.01
CA LEU A 791 -10.11 -27.54 53.83
C LEU A 791 -11.58 -27.74 54.20
N GLU A 792 -12.43 -26.88 53.65
CA GLU A 792 -13.88 -27.05 53.72
C GLU A 792 -14.49 -26.99 52.33
N ALA A 793 -15.02 -28.11 51.86
CA ALA A 793 -15.69 -28.18 50.58
C ALA A 793 -17.12 -27.64 50.69
N VAL A 794 -17.46 -26.79 49.74
CA VAL A 794 -18.77 -26.17 49.61
C VAL A 794 -19.41 -26.73 48.34
N PRO A 795 -20.40 -27.64 48.42
CA PRO A 795 -21.11 -28.07 47.22
C PRO A 795 -21.87 -26.88 46.64
N GLY A 796 -21.73 -26.67 45.33
CA GLY A 796 -22.44 -25.61 44.61
C GLY A 796 -22.07 -25.56 43.13
N ASP A 797 -22.90 -24.87 42.35
CA ASP A 797 -22.74 -24.70 40.91
C ASP A 797 -22.67 -23.22 40.54
N LEU A 798 -21.51 -22.79 40.06
CA LEU A 798 -21.25 -21.40 39.65
C LEU A 798 -22.11 -20.94 38.47
N GLN A 799 -22.66 -21.86 37.68
CA GLN A 799 -23.57 -21.51 36.59
C GLN A 799 -24.91 -20.97 37.12
N GLN A 800 -25.21 -21.17 38.41
CA GLN A 800 -26.43 -20.74 39.05
C GLN A 800 -26.15 -19.57 40.00
N ARG A 801 -27.06 -18.59 40.02
CA ARG A 801 -27.01 -17.52 41.02
C ARG A 801 -27.12 -18.12 42.43
N ASN A 802 -26.44 -17.53 43.41
CA ASN A 802 -26.30 -18.10 44.76
C ASN A 802 -25.72 -19.54 44.77
N PHE A 803 -25.00 -19.92 43.72
CA PHE A 803 -24.37 -21.23 43.56
C PHE A 803 -25.35 -22.41 43.57
N GLY A 804 -26.63 -22.17 43.25
CA GLY A 804 -27.70 -23.17 43.33
C GLY A 804 -28.14 -23.47 44.77
N ARG A 805 -27.84 -22.58 45.72
CA ARG A 805 -28.11 -22.75 47.15
C ARG A 805 -29.12 -21.73 47.69
N PRO A 806 -29.80 -22.04 48.81
CA PRO A 806 -30.62 -21.08 49.53
C PRO A 806 -29.80 -19.85 49.93
N LEU A 807 -30.39 -18.65 49.83
CA LEU A 807 -29.70 -17.40 50.16
C LEU A 807 -29.15 -17.37 51.59
N ALA A 808 -29.86 -17.99 52.55
CA ALA A 808 -29.40 -18.11 53.94
C ALA A 808 -28.07 -18.89 54.06
N ASP A 809 -27.86 -19.93 53.25
CA ASP A 809 -26.59 -20.67 53.20
C ASP A 809 -25.48 -19.81 52.63
N VAL A 810 -25.77 -19.07 51.56
CA VAL A 810 -24.81 -18.18 50.91
C VAL A 810 -24.41 -17.03 51.82
N GLN A 811 -25.35 -16.46 52.59
CA GLN A 811 -25.06 -15.45 53.60
C GLN A 811 -24.19 -15.99 54.74
N ARG A 812 -24.47 -17.21 55.23
CA ARG A 812 -23.64 -17.90 56.23
C ARG A 812 -22.22 -18.14 55.71
N LEU A 813 -22.08 -18.58 54.46
CA LEU A 813 -20.77 -18.74 53.82
C LEU A 813 -20.06 -17.38 53.66
N ALA A 814 -20.77 -16.36 53.18
CA ALA A 814 -20.22 -15.02 52.96
C ALA A 814 -19.72 -14.36 54.25
N GLY A 815 -20.33 -14.68 55.40
CA GLY A 815 -19.85 -14.21 56.71
C GLY A 815 -18.48 -14.78 57.10
N ARG A 816 -18.14 -15.99 56.62
CA ARG A 816 -16.91 -16.71 56.96
C ARG A 816 -15.79 -16.50 55.95
N VAL A 817 -16.13 -16.24 54.68
CA VAL A 817 -15.16 -16.02 53.60
C VAL A 817 -14.60 -14.60 53.67
N THR A 818 -13.28 -14.49 53.55
CA THR A 818 -12.54 -13.20 53.58
C THR A 818 -12.16 -12.72 52.19
N HIS A 819 -11.73 -13.63 51.31
CA HIS A 819 -11.21 -13.36 49.96
C HIS A 819 -11.80 -14.39 49.00
N VAL A 820 -11.86 -14.07 47.72
CA VAL A 820 -12.30 -15.01 46.68
C VAL A 820 -11.22 -15.11 45.62
N LEU A 821 -10.72 -16.33 45.38
CA LEU A 821 -9.79 -16.65 44.29
C LEU A 821 -10.55 -17.46 43.24
N HIS A 822 -10.85 -16.83 42.11
CA HIS A 822 -11.63 -17.43 41.04
C HIS A 822 -10.74 -18.08 39.97
N ALA A 823 -10.41 -19.36 40.16
CA ALA A 823 -9.66 -20.17 39.20
C ALA A 823 -10.52 -21.19 38.42
N ALA A 824 -11.82 -21.30 38.72
CA ALA A 824 -12.74 -22.12 37.92
C ALA A 824 -12.90 -21.51 36.52
N ALA A 825 -12.66 -22.32 35.50
CA ALA A 825 -13.00 -21.99 34.12
C ALA A 825 -13.20 -23.29 33.32
N LYS A 826 -14.10 -23.25 32.35
CA LYS A 826 -14.12 -24.21 31.24
C LYS A 826 -13.02 -23.80 30.26
N VAL A 827 -11.98 -24.63 30.17
CA VAL A 827 -10.84 -24.44 29.26
C VAL A 827 -10.99 -25.41 28.10
N ASN A 828 -11.63 -24.96 27.01
CA ASN A 828 -11.74 -25.73 25.78
C ASN A 828 -11.39 -24.82 24.59
N LEU A 829 -10.34 -25.18 23.86
CA LEU A 829 -9.81 -24.39 22.73
C LEU A 829 -10.57 -24.62 21.42
N THR A 830 -11.54 -25.53 21.41
CA THR A 830 -12.33 -25.91 20.22
C THR A 830 -13.79 -25.48 20.31
N GLU A 831 -14.27 -25.17 21.50
CA GLU A 831 -15.65 -24.73 21.69
C GLU A 831 -15.83 -23.24 21.38
N PRO A 832 -17.02 -22.84 20.91
CA PRO A 832 -17.37 -21.44 20.72
C PRO A 832 -17.74 -20.76 22.05
N PHE A 833 -17.77 -19.42 22.04
CA PHE A 833 -17.97 -18.60 23.23
C PHE A 833 -19.28 -18.89 23.97
N GLU A 834 -20.35 -19.15 23.22
CA GLU A 834 -21.70 -19.35 23.75
C GLU A 834 -21.76 -20.54 24.71
N LEU A 835 -20.99 -21.60 24.45
CA LEU A 835 -20.92 -22.80 25.29
C LEU A 835 -20.04 -22.62 26.54
N MET A 836 -19.23 -21.56 26.58
CA MET A 836 -18.35 -21.23 27.71
C MET A 836 -18.84 -20.05 28.53
N LYS A 837 -19.78 -19.26 28.02
CA LYS A 837 -20.29 -18.05 28.67
C LYS A 837 -20.80 -18.34 30.09
N LYS A 838 -21.59 -19.40 30.27
CA LYS A 838 -22.15 -19.76 31.59
C LYS A 838 -21.05 -20.10 32.61
N ASP A 839 -20.05 -20.88 32.19
CA ASP A 839 -18.97 -21.36 33.05
C ASP A 839 -17.95 -20.26 33.41
N ASN A 840 -17.70 -19.33 32.49
CA ASN A 840 -16.59 -18.37 32.62
C ASN A 840 -17.07 -16.95 32.92
N VAL A 841 -18.15 -16.49 32.27
CA VAL A 841 -18.65 -15.10 32.36
C VAL A 841 -19.72 -14.98 33.43
N ASP A 842 -20.79 -15.77 33.34
CA ASP A 842 -21.91 -15.71 34.29
C ASP A 842 -21.46 -16.14 35.70
N ALA A 843 -20.61 -17.17 35.78
CA ALA A 843 -19.93 -17.58 37.01
C ALA A 843 -19.13 -16.44 37.67
N THR A 844 -18.41 -15.64 36.87
CA THR A 844 -17.68 -14.47 37.37
C THR A 844 -18.65 -13.44 37.94
N ALA A 845 -19.76 -13.16 37.24
CA ALA A 845 -20.79 -12.23 37.72
C ALA A 845 -21.43 -12.69 39.05
N HIS A 846 -21.74 -13.98 39.21
CA HIS A 846 -22.29 -14.53 40.45
C HIS A 846 -21.30 -14.41 41.63
N LEU A 847 -20.00 -14.59 41.38
CA LEU A 847 -18.98 -14.42 42.42
C LEU A 847 -18.76 -12.95 42.79
N LEU A 848 -18.83 -12.04 41.82
CA LEU A 848 -18.78 -10.59 42.11
C LEU A 848 -19.95 -10.17 42.99
N GLU A 849 -21.16 -10.70 42.75
CA GLU A 849 -22.31 -10.51 43.64
C GLU A 849 -22.03 -11.07 45.04
N PHE A 850 -21.51 -12.29 45.16
CA PHE A 850 -21.14 -12.89 46.44
C PHE A 850 -20.10 -12.09 47.24
N CYS A 851 -19.16 -11.44 46.55
CA CYS A 851 -18.15 -10.57 47.18
C CYS A 851 -18.77 -9.34 47.87
N CYS A 852 -20.02 -8.99 47.54
CA CYS A 852 -20.74 -7.88 48.15
C CYS A 852 -21.61 -8.30 49.35
N ILE A 853 -21.83 -9.60 49.57
CA ILE A 853 -22.72 -10.11 50.64
C ILE A 853 -22.02 -10.06 52.00
N SER A 854 -22.69 -9.57 53.03
CA SER A 854 -22.19 -9.39 54.41
C SER A 854 -21.08 -8.33 54.54
N ARG A 855 -19.97 -8.49 53.81
CA ARG A 855 -18.86 -7.54 53.73
C ARG A 855 -18.17 -7.60 52.35
N PRO A 856 -17.52 -6.51 51.92
CA PRO A 856 -16.63 -6.53 50.75
C PRO A 856 -15.55 -7.59 50.91
N LYS A 857 -15.34 -8.40 49.88
CA LYS A 857 -14.27 -9.41 49.82
C LYS A 857 -13.37 -9.10 48.63
N PRO A 858 -12.04 -9.03 48.81
CA PRO A 858 -11.13 -8.95 47.68
C PRO A 858 -11.34 -10.11 46.70
N PHE A 859 -11.51 -9.77 45.43
CA PHE A 859 -11.78 -10.70 44.33
C PHE A 859 -10.55 -10.84 43.43
N HIS A 860 -9.90 -12.00 43.46
CA HIS A 860 -8.77 -12.35 42.62
C HIS A 860 -9.25 -13.18 41.44
N HIS A 861 -9.27 -12.60 40.24
CA HIS A 861 -9.67 -13.25 39.00
C HIS A 861 -8.46 -13.88 38.30
N ILE A 862 -8.49 -15.19 38.07
CA ILE A 862 -7.45 -15.86 37.28
C ILE A 862 -7.86 -15.82 35.81
N SER A 863 -7.29 -14.87 35.07
CA SER A 863 -7.41 -14.65 33.63
C SER A 863 -6.39 -15.49 32.84
N THR A 864 -5.92 -15.02 31.69
CA THR A 864 -4.90 -15.67 30.86
C THR A 864 -4.16 -14.67 29.98
N MET A 865 -2.87 -14.87 29.72
CA MET A 865 -2.16 -14.12 28.68
C MET A 865 -2.73 -14.38 27.27
N GLY A 866 -3.57 -15.41 27.10
CA GLY A 866 -4.27 -15.69 25.84
C GLY A 866 -5.27 -14.61 25.42
N ILE A 867 -5.57 -13.63 26.27
CA ILE A 867 -6.39 -12.46 25.91
C ILE A 867 -5.57 -11.26 25.43
N LEU A 868 -4.23 -11.32 25.53
CA LEU A 868 -3.38 -10.19 25.18
C LEU A 868 -3.48 -9.92 23.68
N THR A 869 -4.01 -8.75 23.36
CA THR A 869 -4.23 -8.36 21.98
C THR A 869 -3.09 -7.50 21.47
N PRO A 870 -2.83 -7.51 20.16
CA PRO A 870 -1.71 -6.76 19.61
C PRO A 870 -1.75 -5.23 19.82
N ASP A 871 -2.92 -4.65 20.05
CA ASP A 871 -3.10 -3.24 20.41
C ASP A 871 -2.66 -2.92 21.85
N MET A 872 -2.39 -3.94 22.68
CA MET A 872 -1.78 -3.77 24.00
C MET A 872 -0.24 -3.70 23.95
N LEU A 873 0.38 -3.93 22.79
CA LEU A 873 1.84 -3.91 22.64
C LEU A 873 2.39 -2.49 22.72
N ASP A 874 3.41 -2.29 23.54
CA ASP A 874 4.18 -1.06 23.55
C ASP A 874 5.15 -0.98 22.36
N ARG A 875 5.87 0.15 22.25
CA ARG A 875 6.85 0.39 21.17
C ARG A 875 7.99 -0.65 21.11
N HIS A 876 8.19 -1.43 22.18
CA HIS A 876 9.20 -2.47 22.27
C HIS A 876 8.61 -3.87 22.02
N GLY A 877 7.32 -3.96 21.65
CA GLY A 877 6.64 -5.23 21.43
C GLY A 877 6.35 -6.00 22.73
N SER A 878 6.30 -5.31 23.88
CA SER A 878 5.99 -5.89 25.19
C SER A 878 4.63 -5.42 25.70
N VAL A 879 3.95 -6.24 26.52
CA VAL A 879 2.71 -5.83 27.21
C VAL A 879 2.99 -5.64 28.70
N ARG A 880 2.82 -4.41 29.17
CA ARG A 880 2.96 -4.07 30.59
C ARG A 880 1.67 -4.40 31.34
N GLU A 881 1.80 -4.74 32.62
CA GLU A 881 0.65 -4.96 33.52
C GLU A 881 -0.24 -3.71 33.64
N SER A 882 0.34 -2.52 33.47
CA SER A 882 -0.39 -1.24 33.45
C SER A 882 -1.13 -0.96 32.13
N ALA A 883 -1.00 -1.82 31.12
CA ALA A 883 -1.65 -1.61 29.83
C ALA A 883 -3.18 -1.75 29.96
N ALA A 884 -3.90 -0.85 29.29
CA ALA A 884 -5.35 -0.96 29.16
C ALA A 884 -5.73 -2.26 28.44
N LEU A 885 -6.88 -2.82 28.79
CA LEU A 885 -7.40 -4.00 28.12
C LEU A 885 -7.76 -3.66 26.66
N GLY A 886 -7.03 -4.24 25.73
CA GLY A 886 -7.23 -4.10 24.29
C GLY A 886 -8.44 -4.87 23.73
N ASP A 887 -8.67 -4.70 22.43
CA ASP A 887 -9.84 -5.20 21.71
C ASP A 887 -9.70 -6.69 21.37
N ILE A 888 -10.53 -7.54 21.98
CA ILE A 888 -10.51 -9.00 21.77
C ILE A 888 -10.66 -9.43 20.30
N ARG A 889 -11.27 -8.57 19.47
CA ARG A 889 -11.38 -8.80 18.02
C ARG A 889 -10.04 -8.81 17.31
N ALA A 890 -8.99 -8.26 17.92
CA ALA A 890 -7.65 -8.24 17.33
C ALA A 890 -6.93 -9.59 17.43
N LEU A 891 -7.44 -10.54 18.22
CA LEU A 891 -6.92 -11.89 18.23
C LEU A 891 -7.28 -12.64 16.94
N PRO A 892 -6.34 -13.39 16.33
CA PRO A 892 -6.66 -14.29 15.24
C PRO A 892 -7.60 -15.39 15.75
N LEU A 893 -8.81 -15.42 15.20
CA LEU A 893 -9.71 -16.55 15.41
C LEU A 893 -9.13 -17.74 14.66
N TYR A 894 -8.49 -18.66 15.40
CA TYR A 894 -8.16 -19.98 14.87
C TYR A 894 -9.49 -20.72 14.66
N GLY A 895 -9.89 -20.90 13.39
CA GLY A 895 -11.16 -21.54 12.99
C GLY A 895 -11.91 -20.77 11.88
N THR A 896 -12.71 -21.49 11.10
CA THR A 896 -13.62 -20.92 10.08
C THR A 896 -15.04 -20.79 10.64
N GLY A 897 -15.66 -19.61 10.56
CA GLY A 897 -17.06 -19.41 10.95
C GLY A 897 -17.33 -19.43 12.46
N ASP A 898 -18.43 -20.07 12.86
CA ASP A 898 -18.95 -20.19 14.24
C ASP A 898 -18.11 -21.11 15.16
N GLN A 899 -16.98 -21.63 14.69
CA GLN A 899 -16.03 -22.46 15.45
C GLN A 899 -14.79 -21.69 15.90
N ALA A 900 -14.91 -20.38 16.07
CA ALA A 900 -13.86 -19.55 16.63
C ALA A 900 -13.57 -19.97 18.09
N ASN A 901 -12.28 -20.10 18.46
CA ASN A 901 -11.86 -20.38 19.84
C ASN A 901 -12.50 -19.39 20.83
N GLY A 902 -13.52 -19.85 21.56
CA GLY A 902 -14.30 -19.00 22.46
C GLY A 902 -13.67 -18.78 23.83
N TYR A 903 -12.59 -19.52 24.15
CA TYR A 903 -11.97 -19.45 25.47
C TYR A 903 -11.37 -18.06 25.75
N PRO A 904 -10.51 -17.48 24.87
CA PRO A 904 -10.03 -16.11 25.04
C PRO A 904 -11.16 -15.08 25.14
N GLN A 905 -12.24 -15.24 24.37
CA GLN A 905 -13.38 -14.34 24.38
C GLN A 905 -14.11 -14.36 25.73
N SER A 906 -14.31 -15.56 26.29
CA SER A 906 -14.96 -15.74 27.59
C SER A 906 -14.12 -15.17 28.75
N LYS A 907 -12.79 -15.35 28.71
CA LYS A 907 -11.87 -14.79 29.71
C LYS A 907 -11.75 -13.28 29.60
N TRP A 908 -11.70 -12.74 28.38
CA TRP A 908 -11.68 -11.30 28.15
C TRP A 908 -12.96 -10.62 28.67
N LEU A 909 -14.14 -11.19 28.37
CA LEU A 909 -15.39 -10.61 28.85
C LEU A 909 -15.53 -10.70 30.38
N ALA A 910 -15.09 -11.81 30.99
CA ALA A 910 -15.03 -11.92 32.44
C ALA A 910 -14.11 -10.84 33.05
N GLU A 911 -12.97 -10.55 32.43
CA GLU A 911 -12.06 -9.49 32.88
C GLU A 911 -12.67 -8.09 32.76
N VAL A 912 -13.44 -7.82 31.71
CA VAL A 912 -14.24 -6.57 31.59
C VAL A 912 -15.19 -6.41 32.77
N LEU A 913 -15.89 -7.48 33.18
CA LEU A 913 -16.78 -7.42 34.36
C LEU A 913 -16.01 -7.12 35.65
N VAL A 914 -14.82 -7.72 35.82
CA VAL A 914 -13.99 -7.52 37.01
C VAL A 914 -13.44 -6.11 37.08
N LEU A 915 -12.95 -5.57 35.95
CA LEU A 915 -12.48 -4.19 35.85
C LEU A 915 -13.61 -3.19 36.13
N GLU A 916 -14.82 -3.48 35.66
CA GLU A 916 -15.96 -2.60 35.92
C GLU A 916 -16.43 -2.66 37.38
N ALA A 917 -16.46 -3.85 37.99
CA ALA A 917 -16.70 -3.98 39.42
C ALA A 917 -15.62 -3.24 40.25
N ALA A 918 -14.37 -3.27 39.79
CA ALA A 918 -13.27 -2.51 40.38
C ALA A 918 -13.52 -0.99 40.36
N ARG A 919 -13.97 -0.46 39.21
CA ARG A 919 -14.33 0.96 39.07
C ARG A 919 -15.49 1.36 39.98
N GLN A 920 -16.42 0.45 40.25
CA GLN A 920 -17.54 0.68 41.17
C GLN A 920 -17.18 0.52 42.65
N GLY A 921 -15.91 0.21 42.97
CA GLY A 921 -15.38 0.21 44.33
C GLY A 921 -15.23 -1.16 44.99
N LEU A 922 -15.51 -2.26 44.28
CA LEU A 922 -15.19 -3.60 44.78
C LEU A 922 -13.66 -3.84 44.67
N PRO A 923 -12.97 -4.36 45.71
CA PRO A 923 -11.54 -4.66 45.60
C PRO A 923 -11.32 -5.86 44.67
N CYS A 924 -10.73 -5.62 43.49
CA CYS A 924 -10.55 -6.62 42.45
C CYS A 924 -9.09 -6.67 41.98
N TYR A 925 -8.57 -7.85 41.71
CA TYR A 925 -7.21 -8.09 41.25
C TYR A 925 -7.22 -9.15 40.15
N ILE A 926 -6.44 -8.96 39.09
CA ILE A 926 -6.45 -9.81 37.90
C ILE A 926 -5.09 -10.47 37.74
N HIS A 927 -5.07 -11.79 37.51
CA HIS A 927 -3.85 -12.57 37.29
C HIS A 927 -3.92 -13.17 35.89
N ARG A 928 -3.01 -12.81 34.98
CA ARG A 928 -2.93 -13.35 33.62
C ARG A 928 -1.74 -14.31 33.51
N PRO A 929 -1.86 -15.58 33.94
CA PRO A 929 -0.80 -16.56 33.74
C PRO A 929 -0.56 -16.86 32.26
N GLY A 930 0.70 -17.17 31.93
CA GLY A 930 1.13 -17.68 30.64
C GLY A 930 0.86 -19.17 30.48
N LEU A 931 1.70 -19.86 29.69
CA LEU A 931 1.63 -21.32 29.57
C LEU A 931 2.13 -21.96 30.87
N ILE A 932 1.26 -22.74 31.52
CA ILE A 932 1.55 -23.36 32.81
C ILE A 932 2.18 -24.73 32.56
N GLY A 933 3.41 -24.89 33.04
CA GLY A 933 4.17 -26.14 32.98
C GLY A 933 3.84 -27.12 34.10
N GLY A 934 4.59 -28.23 34.12
CA GLY A 934 4.54 -29.19 35.22
C GLY A 934 5.09 -28.59 36.51
N HIS A 935 4.76 -29.22 37.63
CA HIS A 935 5.32 -28.85 38.92
C HIS A 935 6.85 -28.98 38.90
N SER A 936 7.57 -27.95 39.36
CA SER A 936 9.03 -27.84 39.27
C SER A 936 9.79 -29.02 39.88
N VAL A 937 9.30 -29.52 41.03
CA VAL A 937 9.85 -30.69 41.74
C VAL A 937 9.28 -32.02 41.28
N THR A 938 7.95 -32.20 41.30
CA THR A 938 7.32 -33.52 41.09
C THR A 938 7.15 -33.89 39.62
N GLY A 939 7.24 -32.90 38.71
CA GLY A 939 6.92 -33.07 37.30
C GLY A 939 5.42 -33.25 37.01
N ALA A 940 4.54 -33.24 38.02
CA ALA A 940 3.11 -33.42 37.82
C ALA A 940 2.56 -32.32 36.89
N ALA A 941 1.93 -32.73 35.79
CA ALA A 941 1.42 -31.84 34.75
C ALA A 941 -0.07 -32.07 34.48
N ALA A 942 -0.74 -31.06 33.92
CA ALA A 942 -2.07 -31.25 33.34
C ALA A 942 -1.98 -31.96 31.99
N GLU A 943 -3.08 -32.60 31.58
CA GLU A 943 -3.30 -32.91 30.18
C GLU A 943 -3.55 -31.59 29.43
N ASP A 944 -2.54 -31.15 28.67
CA ASP A 944 -2.55 -29.91 27.91
C ASP A 944 -1.93 -30.14 26.52
N VAL A 945 -2.38 -29.35 25.55
CA VAL A 945 -1.92 -29.41 24.15
C VAL A 945 -0.39 -29.30 24.05
N PHE A 946 0.24 -28.51 24.92
CA PHE A 946 1.70 -28.36 24.93
C PHE A 946 2.42 -29.67 25.28
N PHE A 947 1.92 -30.43 26.27
CA PHE A 947 2.52 -31.72 26.64
C PHE A 947 2.26 -32.79 25.59
N HIS A 948 1.11 -32.75 24.89
CA HIS A 948 0.88 -33.60 23.72
C HIS A 948 1.84 -33.27 22.57
N PHE A 949 2.03 -31.97 22.27
CA PHE A 949 3.01 -31.52 21.29
C PHE A 949 4.43 -32.01 21.62
N LEU A 950 4.87 -31.85 22.88
CA LEU A 950 6.18 -32.35 23.31
C LEU A 950 6.28 -33.88 23.18
N ALA A 951 5.22 -34.62 23.56
CA ALA A 951 5.17 -36.06 23.40
C ALA A 951 5.29 -36.48 21.93
N ASP A 952 4.63 -35.77 21.01
CA ASP A 952 4.67 -36.07 19.58
C ASP A 952 6.03 -35.71 18.96
N VAL A 953 6.65 -34.60 19.37
CA VAL A 953 8.03 -34.26 18.99
C VAL A 953 9.00 -35.37 19.40
N LEU A 954 8.84 -35.94 20.59
CA LEU A 954 9.68 -37.03 21.07
C LEU A 954 9.42 -38.35 20.35
N LYS A 955 8.15 -38.69 20.08
CA LYS A 955 7.78 -39.88 19.29
C LYS A 955 8.34 -39.79 17.87
N LEU A 956 8.19 -38.64 17.22
CA LEU A 956 8.60 -38.42 15.84
C LEU A 956 10.11 -38.15 15.70
N ARG A 957 10.78 -37.76 16.79
CA ARG A 957 12.17 -37.30 16.82
C ARG A 957 12.43 -36.16 15.82
N ARG A 958 11.41 -35.32 15.63
CA ARG A 958 11.40 -34.20 14.69
C ARG A 958 10.78 -33.00 15.41
N LEU A 959 11.47 -31.87 15.37
CA LEU A 959 10.94 -30.59 15.82
C LEU A 959 10.56 -29.78 14.57
N PRO A 960 9.39 -29.12 14.52
CA PRO A 960 9.12 -28.14 13.47
C PRO A 960 10.16 -27.00 13.53
N GLY A 961 10.47 -26.39 12.39
CA GLY A 961 11.31 -25.18 12.38
C GLY A 961 10.61 -24.05 13.15
N MET A 962 11.25 -23.55 14.22
CA MET A 962 10.64 -22.58 15.15
C MET A 962 11.19 -21.14 15.01
N ASP A 963 12.12 -20.87 14.09
CA ASP A 963 12.67 -19.53 13.78
C ASP A 963 13.04 -18.67 15.02
N GLY A 964 13.68 -19.27 16.03
CA GLY A 964 14.08 -18.59 17.26
C GLY A 964 12.94 -18.25 18.24
N ARG A 965 11.71 -18.70 17.98
CA ARG A 965 10.57 -18.53 18.90
C ARG A 965 10.75 -19.42 20.14
N LYS A 966 10.52 -18.82 21.30
CA LYS A 966 10.62 -19.46 22.62
C LYS A 966 9.23 -19.76 23.18
N PHE A 967 9.08 -20.87 23.89
CA PHE A 967 7.93 -21.11 24.75
C PHE A 967 8.24 -20.53 26.13
N ASN A 968 7.41 -19.62 26.62
CA ASN A 968 7.46 -19.16 28.01
C ASN A 968 6.62 -20.12 28.85
N VAL A 969 7.28 -21.04 29.55
CA VAL A 969 6.62 -22.10 30.33
C VAL A 969 6.92 -21.88 31.80
N THR A 970 5.89 -21.61 32.60
CA THR A 970 6.08 -21.32 34.02
C THR A 970 5.57 -22.47 34.90
N PRO A 971 6.36 -23.03 35.83
CA PRO A 971 5.93 -24.12 36.69
C PRO A 971 4.68 -23.78 37.50
N VAL A 972 3.74 -24.72 37.60
CA VAL A 972 2.43 -24.49 38.26
C VAL A 972 2.57 -24.10 39.72
N ASP A 973 3.56 -24.63 40.43
CA ASP A 973 3.83 -24.34 41.84
C ASP A 973 4.34 -22.91 42.05
N TRP A 974 5.14 -22.39 41.10
CA TRP A 974 5.57 -21.00 41.12
C TRP A 974 4.40 -20.06 40.86
N VAL A 975 3.59 -20.34 39.83
CA VAL A 975 2.39 -19.54 39.48
C VAL A 975 1.42 -19.52 40.66
N ALA A 976 1.17 -20.68 41.28
CA ALA A 976 0.30 -20.80 42.43
C ALA A 976 0.80 -20.02 43.66
N LYS A 977 2.11 -20.10 43.97
CA LYS A 977 2.72 -19.35 45.07
C LYS A 977 2.67 -17.85 44.85
N ALA A 978 2.89 -17.38 43.62
CA ALA A 978 2.78 -15.97 43.27
C ALA A 978 1.36 -15.44 43.51
N ILE A 979 0.35 -16.15 42.98
CA ILE A 979 -1.08 -15.80 43.17
C ILE A 979 -1.46 -15.82 44.66
N ALA A 980 -1.08 -16.88 45.39
CA ALA A 980 -1.39 -17.02 46.80
C ALA A 980 -0.77 -15.89 47.64
N ARG A 981 0.49 -15.51 47.34
CA ARG A 981 1.19 -14.42 48.03
C ARG A 981 0.53 -13.06 47.79
N ILE A 982 0.13 -12.77 46.54
CA ILE A 982 -0.56 -11.52 46.20
C ILE A 982 -1.93 -11.43 46.90
N ALA A 983 -2.57 -12.57 47.17
CA ALA A 983 -3.85 -12.62 47.86
C ALA A 983 -3.76 -12.44 49.39
N LEU A 984 -2.57 -12.45 49.99
CA LEU A 984 -2.42 -12.28 51.43
C LEU A 984 -2.73 -10.83 51.85
N PRO A 985 -3.44 -10.62 52.98
CA PRO A 985 -3.81 -9.28 53.44
C PRO A 985 -2.61 -8.32 53.57
N GLY A 986 -1.50 -8.79 54.15
CA GLY A 986 -0.30 -7.96 54.33
C GLY A 986 0.28 -7.43 53.02
N PHE A 987 0.20 -8.18 51.92
CA PHE A 987 0.68 -7.71 50.61
C PHE A 987 -0.22 -6.60 50.03
N LEU A 988 -1.53 -6.72 50.23
CA LEU A 988 -2.51 -5.72 49.77
C LEU A 988 -2.40 -4.42 50.59
N GLU A 989 -2.11 -4.52 51.89
CA GLU A 989 -1.97 -3.38 52.80
C GLU A 989 -0.60 -2.67 52.67
N GLU A 990 0.51 -3.41 52.62
CA GLU A 990 1.88 -2.84 52.48
C GLU A 990 2.10 -2.20 51.10
N GLY A 991 1.44 -2.71 50.05
CA GLY A 991 1.67 -2.30 48.67
C GLY A 991 0.84 -1.12 48.15
N LYS A 992 -0.17 -0.63 48.89
CA LYS A 992 -1.17 0.36 48.39
C LYS A 992 -1.69 0.03 46.98
N LEU A 993 -1.90 -1.25 46.68
CA LEU A 993 -2.27 -1.68 45.34
C LEU A 993 -3.70 -1.21 44.99
N PRO A 994 -3.90 -0.45 43.90
CA PRO A 994 -5.23 0.01 43.54
C PRO A 994 -6.10 -1.17 43.09
N SER A 995 -7.40 -1.09 43.39
CA SER A 995 -8.37 -2.02 42.81
C SER A 995 -8.32 -1.95 41.28
N GLY A 996 -8.38 -3.11 40.62
CA GLY A 996 -8.20 -3.25 39.18
C GLY A 996 -6.75 -3.54 38.77
N SER A 997 -5.81 -3.69 39.71
CA SER A 997 -4.42 -4.06 39.40
C SER A 997 -4.34 -5.42 38.70
N VAL A 998 -3.48 -5.49 37.69
CA VAL A 998 -3.25 -6.67 36.85
C VAL A 998 -1.84 -7.20 37.11
N PHE A 999 -1.67 -8.52 37.12
CA PHE A 999 -0.41 -9.21 37.30
C PHE A 999 -0.20 -10.23 36.18
N HIS A 1000 1.03 -10.36 35.69
CA HIS A 1000 1.45 -11.36 34.70
C HIS A 1000 2.35 -12.42 35.36
N PRO A 1001 1.80 -13.41 36.11
CA PRO A 1001 2.59 -14.47 36.73
C PRO A 1001 3.12 -15.44 35.65
N ALA A 1002 4.22 -15.04 35.03
CA ALA A 1002 4.95 -15.79 34.01
C ALA A 1002 6.46 -15.55 34.17
N ALA A 1003 7.29 -16.42 33.58
CA ALA A 1003 8.73 -16.24 33.59
C ALA A 1003 9.10 -14.90 32.91
N PRO A 1004 9.98 -14.07 33.53
CA PRO A 1004 10.39 -12.81 32.94
C PRO A 1004 11.13 -13.07 31.61
N GLY A 1005 10.70 -12.38 30.55
CA GLY A 1005 11.47 -12.33 29.31
C GLY A 1005 12.84 -11.70 29.57
N ALA A 1006 13.85 -12.07 28.78
CA ALA A 1006 15.28 -11.80 28.99
C ALA A 1006 15.73 -10.31 29.01
N GLU A 1007 14.90 -9.35 29.43
CA GLU A 1007 15.23 -7.91 29.49
C GLU A 1007 14.68 -7.19 30.75
N SER A 1008 14.64 -7.85 31.91
CA SER A 1008 14.43 -7.16 33.20
C SER A 1008 15.63 -7.36 34.14
N PRO A 1009 16.21 -6.28 34.72
CA PRO A 1009 17.39 -6.34 35.59
C PRO A 1009 17.11 -6.86 37.01
N LEU A 1010 15.89 -7.31 37.30
CA LEU A 1010 15.59 -8.02 38.55
C LEU A 1010 15.68 -9.52 38.28
N GLN A 1011 16.87 -10.06 38.54
CA GLN A 1011 17.21 -11.49 38.53
C GLN A 1011 16.16 -12.37 39.24
N PRO A 1012 16.00 -13.64 38.83
CA PRO A 1012 17.09 -14.48 38.32
C PRO A 1012 16.86 -15.12 36.94
N PRO A 1013 17.89 -15.19 36.07
CA PRO A 1013 18.17 -16.41 35.36
C PRO A 1013 18.93 -17.31 36.33
N VAL A 1014 18.22 -18.19 37.02
CA VAL A 1014 18.78 -19.54 37.12
C VAL A 1014 18.44 -20.13 35.77
N ASP A 1015 19.44 -20.55 34.99
CA ASP A 1015 19.20 -21.33 33.78
C ASP A 1015 18.32 -22.53 34.13
N PHE A 1016 17.00 -22.40 33.97
CA PHE A 1016 16.08 -23.51 34.09
C PHE A 1016 16.10 -24.28 32.76
N THR A 1017 17.23 -24.92 32.48
CA THR A 1017 17.14 -26.23 31.85
C THR A 1017 16.32 -27.09 32.80
N LEU A 1018 15.03 -27.31 32.51
CA LEU A 1018 14.28 -28.41 33.13
C LEU A 1018 15.22 -29.62 33.05
N PRO A 1019 15.67 -30.18 34.19
CA PRO A 1019 16.56 -31.33 34.14
C PRO A 1019 15.87 -32.36 33.25
N PRO A 1020 16.57 -33.00 32.29
CA PRO A 1020 15.94 -33.94 31.37
C PRO A 1020 15.04 -34.94 32.10
N ARG A 1021 15.40 -35.33 33.33
CA ARG A 1021 14.58 -36.14 34.22
C ARG A 1021 13.20 -35.55 34.55
N VAL A 1022 13.07 -34.25 34.85
CA VAL A 1022 11.79 -33.60 35.19
C VAL A 1022 10.90 -33.45 33.96
N LEU A 1023 11.46 -33.05 32.80
CA LEU A 1023 10.73 -33.03 31.53
C LEU A 1023 10.23 -34.43 31.16
N LEU A 1024 11.11 -35.44 31.27
CA LEU A 1024 10.79 -36.84 30.98
C LEU A 1024 9.76 -37.42 31.98
N LEU A 1025 9.78 -37.00 33.25
CA LEU A 1025 8.78 -37.37 34.25
C LEU A 1025 7.41 -36.74 33.94
N SER A 1026 7.36 -35.46 33.57
CA SER A 1026 6.11 -34.80 33.14
C SER A 1026 5.49 -35.45 31.91
N LEU A 1027 6.32 -35.92 30.97
CA LEU A 1027 5.88 -36.66 29.78
C LEU A 1027 5.46 -38.11 30.07
N ALA A 1028 6.11 -38.76 31.04
CA ALA A 1028 5.78 -40.11 31.47
C ALA A 1028 4.47 -40.16 32.28
N MET A 1029 4.11 -39.08 32.98
CA MET A 1029 2.85 -39.00 33.73
C MET A 1029 1.64 -38.60 32.87
N SER A 1030 1.84 -37.86 31.78
CA SER A 1030 0.77 -37.46 30.85
C SER A 1030 0.46 -38.51 29.77
N SER A 1031 1.28 -39.56 29.65
CA SER A 1031 1.08 -40.64 28.70
C SER A 1031 1.02 -41.99 29.40
N ARG A 1032 0.08 -42.86 29.00
CA ARG A 1032 -0.06 -44.22 29.56
C ARG A 1032 1.31 -44.92 29.58
N ALA A 1033 1.57 -45.69 30.65
CA ALA A 1033 2.84 -46.31 31.09
C ALA A 1033 3.78 -46.93 30.02
N HIS A 1034 3.32 -47.17 28.80
CA HIS A 1034 4.07 -47.77 27.70
C HIS A 1034 5.19 -46.86 27.12
N LEU A 1035 5.09 -45.54 27.28
CA LEU A 1035 6.11 -44.60 26.77
C LEU A 1035 7.39 -44.56 27.63
N TRP A 1036 7.33 -45.06 28.87
CA TRP A 1036 8.45 -44.97 29.81
C TRP A 1036 9.67 -45.79 29.39
N ASP A 1037 9.44 -46.90 28.70
CA ASP A 1037 10.48 -47.79 28.17
C ASP A 1037 11.21 -47.22 26.94
N GLN A 1038 10.55 -46.36 26.16
CA GLN A 1038 11.18 -45.68 25.01
C GLN A 1038 12.01 -44.47 25.44
N VAL A 1039 11.55 -43.77 26.48
CA VAL A 1039 12.24 -42.60 27.05
C VAL A 1039 13.55 -42.99 27.75
N ARG A 1040 13.61 -44.13 28.44
CA ARG A 1040 14.85 -44.66 29.06
C ARG A 1040 15.99 -44.91 28.05
N ARG A 1041 15.69 -45.05 26.75
CA ARG A 1041 16.68 -45.33 25.70
C ARG A 1041 17.30 -44.07 25.09
N VAL A 1042 16.88 -42.87 25.48
CA VAL A 1042 17.44 -41.61 24.97
C VAL A 1042 18.72 -41.28 25.75
N LYS A 1043 19.87 -41.73 25.23
CA LYS A 1043 21.20 -41.59 25.86
C LYS A 1043 21.76 -40.15 25.91
N ASN A 1044 21.17 -39.16 25.24
CA ASN A 1044 21.69 -37.78 25.27
C ASN A 1044 20.62 -36.72 24.91
N PRO A 1045 20.04 -36.01 25.89
CA PRO A 1045 18.98 -35.00 25.66
C PRO A 1045 19.50 -33.67 25.06
N ALA A 1046 20.82 -33.48 24.96
CA ALA A 1046 21.44 -32.24 24.48
C ALA A 1046 21.34 -31.99 22.95
N ARG A 1047 20.75 -32.90 22.17
CA ARG A 1047 20.65 -32.79 20.69
C ARG A 1047 19.31 -32.30 20.16
N VAL A 1048 18.34 -32.00 21.02
CA VAL A 1048 17.07 -31.39 20.61
C VAL A 1048 17.15 -29.91 20.97
N GLY A 1049 17.35 -29.03 19.99
CA GLY A 1049 17.52 -27.57 20.15
C GLY A 1049 16.26 -26.86 20.64
N LEU A 1050 15.69 -27.30 21.75
CA LEU A 1050 14.53 -26.74 22.42
C LEU A 1050 15.05 -25.91 23.59
N THR A 1051 15.17 -24.60 23.40
CA THR A 1051 15.42 -23.66 24.50
C THR A 1051 14.06 -23.28 25.11
N VAL A 1052 13.68 -23.98 26.18
CA VAL A 1052 12.57 -23.58 27.06
C VAL A 1052 13.13 -22.50 27.99
N VAL A 1053 12.50 -21.32 28.03
CA VAL A 1053 12.88 -20.23 28.95
C VAL A 1053 11.85 -20.13 30.06
#